data_AF-A0A2H6AXQ9-F1
#
_entry.id   AF-A0A2H6AXQ9-F1
#
_cell.length_a   1.000
_cell.length_b   1.000
_cell.length_c   1.000
_cell.angle_alpha   90.00
_cell.angle_beta   90.00
_cell.angle_gamma   90.00
#
_symmetry.space_group_name_H-M   'P 1'
#
loop_
_entity.id
_entity.type
_entity.pdbx_description
1 polymer ?
#
loop_
_entity_poly.entity_id
_entity_poly.type
_entity_poly.pdbx_seq_one_letter_code
_entity_poly.pdbx_strand_id
1 'polypeptide(L)'
;MAVAMAFLRRETRAQPADGPSEAWVAVLVRLLGLLGRNVEAHEVRAALADAPGDGHAALLAAAARLGLALRERRPQPRTLRRLSPPFLVLAGEPLELRLVRGRTGNQLVVVDGATAHPQVWTARALAAVARSVFEVRRASAPAASGLWALVRDRRHLPALAQIVFASVLVNLLALTTPLFMMAVYNKVLRHAALTTLDALVVGMLALAAFELALRSLRGYLASFAGARLDAAVGRAVIQRLLRLPFVRFVETPPALMLDRLRQLDQLRTFLTGQLPILLVDLAFVGLFVAALFLLAPILGLLTLLAVPPLALLGWLARRAHAHWAALASQVQAHKHGRLLECLANALTVKALGLEPEMEARLQRRIEEGAWTGHRAALLGHVAASAATAIQHLIAILLVYQGARMVVAHDMTIGALVAATILAARALAPIRQLFLAWPQLQQAREAVARIDALLREPMATGGGSGTPTSELVGAIRLEQVSFRYRGDGPAALDRVDLELQPGTMLAVLGPPGSGKSTLARLLAGVLEPSEGRVLVDGFDLAKLAGGSFRRRIGVVPQELQLFEGTIAENIALGAEDGNLARVVAAARFVGLHDLVQRLPEGYDTRLGERGAGLSAGQKQLVCLARAVVRNPRILILDEATSALDPTTEARLLANLRRAGSGRTILLVTHRPSAALLCDRAILLDGGRILFDGAPAEAVRRLTAGAMPAAADGKNERRGGR
;
A
#
# COMPACT_ATOMS: atom_id res chain seq x y z
N MET A 1 -0.74 -29.19 26.77
CA MET A 1 -1.89 -30.09 26.55
C MET A 1 -3.23 -29.43 26.90
N ALA A 2 -3.41 -28.86 28.09
CA ALA A 2 -4.67 -28.22 28.50
C ALA A 2 -5.08 -26.98 27.65
N VAL A 3 -4.11 -26.18 27.18
CA VAL A 3 -4.38 -24.97 26.35
C VAL A 3 -4.82 -25.32 24.92
N ALA A 4 -4.37 -26.46 24.38
CA ALA A 4 -4.82 -26.95 23.07
C ALA A 4 -6.23 -27.59 23.12
N MET A 5 -6.58 -28.19 24.27
CA MET A 5 -7.92 -28.74 24.52
C MET A 5 -8.97 -27.65 24.79
N ALA A 6 -8.58 -26.52 25.39
CA ALA A 6 -9.48 -25.38 25.60
C ALA A 6 -9.92 -24.73 24.27
N PHE A 7 -9.07 -24.77 23.24
CA PHE A 7 -9.38 -24.25 21.90
C PHE A 7 -10.32 -25.15 21.10
N LEU A 8 -10.50 -26.42 21.48
CA LEU A 8 -11.39 -27.38 20.81
C LEU A 8 -12.87 -27.25 21.23
N ARG A 9 -13.19 -26.51 22.29
CA ARG A 9 -14.56 -26.42 22.83
C ARG A 9 -15.38 -25.21 22.37
N ARG A 10 -14.83 -24.31 21.53
CA ARG A 10 -15.46 -23.01 21.25
C ARG A 10 -15.96 -22.78 19.82
N GLU A 11 -16.08 -23.82 18.99
CA GLU A 11 -16.64 -23.67 17.65
C GLU A 11 -17.98 -24.40 17.49
N THR A 12 -18.87 -23.68 16.80
CA THR A 12 -20.26 -23.91 16.46
C THR A 12 -20.53 -25.33 15.96
N ARG A 13 -21.63 -25.93 16.45
CA ARG A 13 -22.21 -27.19 15.91
C ARG A 13 -22.51 -27.01 14.41
N ALA A 14 -21.63 -27.52 13.55
CA ALA A 14 -21.96 -27.75 12.15
C ALA A 14 -22.84 -29.01 12.05
N GLN A 15 -23.96 -28.92 11.34
CA GLN A 15 -24.84 -30.05 11.03
C GLN A 15 -24.09 -31.09 10.16
N PRO A 16 -24.40 -32.39 10.29
CA PRO A 16 -23.87 -33.42 9.40
C PRO A 16 -24.29 -33.14 7.93
N ALA A 17 -23.40 -33.47 6.99
CA ALA A 17 -23.57 -33.19 5.57
C ALA A 17 -24.46 -34.23 4.88
N ASP A 18 -25.53 -33.78 4.20
CA ASP A 18 -26.38 -34.61 3.35
C ASP A 18 -25.76 -34.76 1.95
N GLY A 19 -24.84 -35.74 1.80
CA GLY A 19 -24.30 -36.19 0.51
C GLY A 19 -22.81 -35.89 0.24
N PRO A 20 -22.18 -36.56 -0.75
CA PRO A 20 -20.74 -36.49 -1.01
C PRO A 20 -20.24 -35.09 -1.46
N SER A 21 -21.10 -34.26 -2.06
CA SER A 21 -20.78 -32.89 -2.47
C SER A 21 -20.75 -31.90 -1.30
N GLU A 22 -21.63 -32.05 -0.31
CA GLU A 22 -21.66 -31.20 0.90
C GLU A 22 -20.44 -31.43 1.81
N ALA A 23 -19.92 -32.68 1.86
CA ALA A 23 -18.71 -33.00 2.59
C ALA A 23 -17.48 -32.23 2.06
N TRP A 24 -17.39 -32.03 0.74
CA TRP A 24 -16.30 -31.27 0.10
C TRP A 24 -16.40 -29.77 0.40
N VAL A 25 -17.63 -29.24 0.41
CA VAL A 25 -17.92 -27.85 0.76
C VAL A 25 -17.45 -27.55 2.19
N ALA A 26 -17.83 -28.39 3.15
CA ALA A 26 -17.45 -28.23 4.56
C ALA A 26 -15.92 -28.21 4.75
N VAL A 27 -15.19 -29.04 4.00
CA VAL A 27 -13.73 -29.11 4.06
C VAL A 27 -13.06 -27.87 3.47
N LEU A 28 -13.51 -27.40 2.32
CA LEU A 28 -12.97 -26.20 1.66
C LEU A 28 -13.26 -24.92 2.44
N VAL A 29 -14.46 -24.79 3.03
CA VAL A 29 -14.80 -23.67 3.93
C VAL A 29 -13.85 -23.64 5.14
N ARG A 30 -13.60 -24.80 5.77
CA ARG A 30 -12.65 -24.89 6.91
C ARG A 30 -11.21 -24.57 6.51
N LEU A 31 -10.78 -25.02 5.33
CA LEU A 31 -9.45 -24.68 4.82
C LEU A 31 -9.31 -23.17 4.62
N LEU A 32 -10.31 -22.52 4.02
CA LEU A 32 -10.31 -21.07 3.80
C LEU A 32 -10.32 -20.29 5.12
N GLY A 33 -11.11 -20.73 6.11
CA GLY A 33 -11.11 -20.17 7.46
C GLY A 33 -9.74 -20.25 8.14
N LEU A 34 -9.04 -21.39 8.03
CA LEU A 34 -7.67 -21.54 8.55
C LEU A 34 -6.66 -20.64 7.82
N LEU A 35 -6.93 -20.27 6.58
CA LEU A 35 -6.12 -19.34 5.81
C LEU A 35 -6.46 -17.87 6.07
N GLY A 36 -7.46 -17.59 6.93
CA GLY A 36 -7.92 -16.25 7.28
C GLY A 36 -8.92 -15.65 6.28
N ARG A 37 -9.54 -16.49 5.43
CA ARG A 37 -10.63 -16.10 4.53
C ARG A 37 -11.95 -16.68 5.05
N ASN A 38 -12.85 -15.83 5.52
CA ASN A 38 -14.21 -16.25 5.82
C ASN A 38 -14.99 -16.29 4.50
N VAL A 39 -15.30 -17.50 4.05
CA VAL A 39 -16.06 -17.76 2.82
C VAL A 39 -17.26 -18.61 3.22
N GLU A 40 -18.44 -18.19 2.82
CA GLU A 40 -19.69 -18.89 3.13
C GLU A 40 -19.84 -20.17 2.30
N ALA A 41 -20.56 -21.16 2.84
CA ALA A 41 -20.73 -22.48 2.20
C ALA A 41 -21.33 -22.40 0.78
N HIS A 42 -22.15 -21.38 0.51
CA HIS A 42 -22.80 -21.20 -0.79
C HIS A 42 -21.81 -20.79 -1.90
N GLU A 43 -20.78 -19.99 -1.60
CA GLU A 43 -19.74 -19.60 -2.58
C GLU A 43 -18.90 -20.81 -3.00
N VAL A 44 -18.58 -21.68 -2.04
CA VAL A 44 -17.84 -22.92 -2.30
C VAL A 44 -18.69 -23.91 -3.10
N ARG A 45 -20.00 -23.99 -2.85
CA ARG A 45 -20.94 -24.77 -3.68
C ARG A 45 -20.96 -24.28 -5.12
N ALA A 46 -21.06 -22.97 -5.33
CA ALA A 46 -21.05 -22.39 -6.67
C ALA A 46 -19.75 -22.71 -7.42
N ALA A 47 -18.60 -22.60 -6.73
CA ALA A 47 -17.31 -22.94 -7.32
C ALA A 47 -17.18 -24.41 -7.73
N LEU A 48 -17.79 -25.34 -6.96
CA LEU A 48 -17.83 -26.77 -7.25
C LEU A 48 -18.87 -27.15 -8.32
N ALA A 49 -20.03 -26.49 -8.36
CA ALA A 49 -21.10 -26.78 -9.32
C ALA A 49 -20.71 -26.49 -10.77
N ASP A 50 -19.93 -25.43 -11.00
CA ASP A 50 -19.48 -25.01 -12.33
C ASP A 50 -18.19 -25.73 -12.80
N ALA A 51 -17.72 -26.76 -12.09
CA ALA A 51 -16.42 -27.37 -12.34
C ALA A 51 -16.54 -28.60 -13.27
N PRO A 52 -15.83 -28.63 -14.43
CA PRO A 52 -15.92 -29.74 -15.37
C PRO A 52 -15.05 -30.94 -14.96
N GLY A 53 -15.59 -32.16 -15.10
CA GLY A 53 -14.85 -33.43 -15.03
C GLY A 53 -14.96 -34.20 -13.70
N ASP A 54 -14.26 -35.34 -13.64
CA ASP A 54 -14.19 -36.22 -12.46
C ASP A 54 -13.67 -35.46 -11.23
N GLY A 55 -14.04 -35.88 -10.01
CA GLY A 55 -13.84 -35.12 -8.76
C GLY A 55 -12.43 -34.52 -8.56
N HIS A 56 -11.38 -35.13 -9.09
CA HIS A 56 -10.02 -34.57 -9.07
C HIS A 56 -9.86 -33.27 -9.88
N ALA A 57 -10.39 -33.23 -11.10
CA ALA A 57 -10.38 -32.03 -11.96
C ALA A 57 -11.33 -30.95 -11.40
N ALA A 58 -12.48 -31.39 -10.87
CA ALA A 58 -13.44 -30.51 -10.22
C ALA A 58 -12.83 -29.77 -9.01
N LEU A 59 -12.04 -30.46 -8.17
CA LEU A 59 -11.36 -29.86 -7.03
C LEU A 59 -10.34 -28.80 -7.47
N LEU A 60 -9.53 -29.08 -8.49
CA LEU A 60 -8.52 -28.13 -8.98
C LEU A 60 -9.16 -26.88 -9.57
N ALA A 61 -10.24 -27.04 -10.34
CA ALA A 61 -10.99 -25.93 -10.93
C ALA A 61 -11.69 -25.09 -9.84
N ALA A 62 -12.33 -25.73 -8.86
CA ALA A 62 -12.97 -25.05 -7.74
C ALA A 62 -11.94 -24.30 -6.87
N ALA A 63 -10.80 -24.94 -6.57
CA ALA A 63 -9.74 -24.31 -5.79
C ALA A 63 -9.12 -23.10 -6.51
N ALA A 64 -8.90 -23.18 -7.83
CA ALA A 64 -8.42 -22.05 -8.62
C ALA A 64 -9.39 -20.86 -8.58
N ARG A 65 -10.71 -21.12 -8.67
CA ARG A 65 -11.75 -20.09 -8.53
C ARG A 65 -11.81 -19.47 -7.13
N LEU A 66 -11.58 -20.27 -6.09
CA LEU A 66 -11.48 -19.82 -4.70
C LEU A 66 -10.15 -19.10 -4.40
N GLY A 67 -9.26 -18.94 -5.39
CA GLY A 67 -7.96 -18.27 -5.26
C GLY A 67 -6.92 -19.10 -4.52
N LEU A 68 -7.07 -20.42 -4.48
CA LEU A 68 -6.13 -21.37 -3.91
C LEU A 68 -5.27 -21.99 -5.01
N ALA A 69 -3.94 -22.00 -4.82
CA ALA A 69 -3.04 -22.70 -5.71
C ALA A 69 -2.73 -24.08 -5.12
N LEU A 70 -3.40 -25.12 -5.61
CA LEU A 70 -3.14 -26.50 -5.19
C LEU A 70 -2.00 -27.10 -6.01
N ARG A 71 -0.98 -27.64 -5.34
CA ARG A 71 0.07 -28.43 -5.99
C ARG A 71 -0.09 -29.89 -5.62
N GLU A 72 -0.37 -30.73 -6.61
CA GLU A 72 -0.51 -32.16 -6.42
C GLU A 72 0.85 -32.82 -6.13
N ARG A 73 0.85 -33.78 -5.20
CA ARG A 73 1.99 -34.61 -4.81
C ARG A 73 1.55 -36.06 -4.68
N ARG A 74 2.47 -36.98 -4.97
CA ARG A 74 2.23 -38.42 -4.79
C ARG A 74 2.06 -38.76 -3.29
N PRO A 75 1.08 -39.60 -2.93
CA PRO A 75 0.75 -39.98 -1.54
C PRO A 75 1.77 -40.97 -0.97
N GLN A 76 3.01 -40.53 -0.74
CA GLN A 76 4.02 -41.33 -0.07
C GLN A 76 4.15 -40.93 1.41
N PRO A 77 4.43 -41.87 2.34
CA PRO A 77 4.64 -41.54 3.76
C PRO A 77 5.75 -40.50 4.00
N ARG A 78 6.77 -40.48 3.13
CA ARG A 78 7.85 -39.47 3.17
C ARG A 78 7.35 -38.07 2.79
N THR A 79 6.43 -37.97 1.82
CA THR A 79 5.82 -36.71 1.38
C THR A 79 4.95 -36.12 2.49
N LEU A 80 4.06 -36.93 3.09
CA LEU A 80 3.19 -36.51 4.18
C LEU A 80 3.95 -36.07 5.44
N ARG A 81 5.15 -36.63 5.68
CA ARG A 81 6.04 -36.19 6.76
C ARG A 81 6.72 -34.84 6.49
N ARG A 82 6.91 -34.47 5.22
CA ARG A 82 7.61 -33.23 4.81
C ARG A 82 6.66 -32.05 4.62
N LEU A 83 5.38 -32.29 4.33
CA LEU A 83 4.39 -31.23 4.14
C LEU A 83 4.02 -30.56 5.47
N SER A 84 3.95 -29.24 5.46
CA SER A 84 3.44 -28.44 6.58
C SER A 84 1.92 -28.29 6.48
N PRO A 85 1.14 -28.60 7.53
CA PRO A 85 -0.30 -28.32 7.55
C PRO A 85 -0.59 -26.80 7.39
N PRO A 86 -1.71 -26.38 6.76
CA PRO A 86 -2.79 -27.23 6.25
C PRO A 86 -2.58 -27.73 4.81
N PHE A 87 -2.96 -28.97 4.53
CA PHE A 87 -2.99 -29.56 3.18
C PHE A 87 -4.18 -30.51 3.00
N LEU A 88 -4.59 -30.75 1.76
CA LEU A 88 -5.75 -31.59 1.42
C LEU A 88 -5.30 -32.99 0.98
N VAL A 89 -6.11 -34.00 1.27
CA VAL A 89 -5.93 -35.39 0.87
C VAL A 89 -7.22 -35.89 0.25
N LEU A 90 -7.12 -36.50 -0.93
CA LEU A 90 -8.25 -37.13 -1.62
C LEU A 90 -8.12 -38.64 -1.46
N ALA A 91 -9.14 -39.30 -0.92
CA ALA A 91 -9.08 -40.69 -0.46
C ALA A 91 -10.33 -41.50 -0.86
N GLY A 92 -10.19 -42.81 -1.07
CA GLY A 92 -11.33 -43.74 -1.26
C GLY A 92 -11.99 -43.78 -2.65
N GLU A 93 -12.91 -44.75 -2.82
CA GLU A 93 -13.97 -44.78 -3.84
C GLU A 93 -15.30 -45.12 -3.13
N PRO A 94 -16.29 -44.19 -3.05
CA PRO A 94 -16.33 -42.84 -3.64
C PRO A 94 -15.25 -41.88 -3.09
N LEU A 95 -14.93 -40.83 -3.85
CA LEU A 95 -13.84 -39.88 -3.53
C LEU A 95 -14.22 -38.98 -2.33
N GLU A 96 -13.53 -39.16 -1.22
CA GLU A 96 -13.65 -38.34 -0.02
C GLU A 96 -12.52 -37.31 0.07
N LEU A 97 -12.89 -36.05 0.36
CA LEU A 97 -11.94 -34.98 0.60
C LEU A 97 -11.67 -34.85 2.11
N ARG A 98 -10.40 -34.92 2.50
CA ARG A 98 -9.95 -34.79 3.90
C ARG A 98 -8.96 -33.65 4.07
N LEU A 99 -9.07 -32.91 5.17
CA LEU A 99 -8.19 -31.80 5.52
C LEU A 99 -7.23 -32.18 6.65
N VAL A 100 -5.93 -32.06 6.41
CA VAL A 100 -4.94 -32.18 7.47
C VAL A 100 -4.69 -30.81 8.08
N ARG A 101 -5.16 -30.58 9.31
CA ARG A 101 -5.13 -29.27 9.98
C ARG A 101 -3.86 -29.02 10.78
N GLY A 102 -3.29 -30.06 11.38
CA GLY A 102 -2.20 -29.91 12.33
C GLY A 102 -1.38 -31.19 12.47
N ARG A 103 -0.21 -31.06 13.11
CA ARG A 103 0.72 -32.16 13.34
C ARG A 103 1.24 -32.12 14.77
N THR A 104 1.21 -33.27 15.44
CA THR A 104 1.77 -33.48 16.77
C THR A 104 2.75 -34.65 16.67
N GLY A 105 4.05 -34.35 16.58
CA GLY A 105 5.07 -35.38 16.33
C GLY A 105 4.87 -36.12 15.00
N ASN A 106 4.71 -37.44 15.03
CA ASN A 106 4.47 -38.30 13.86
C ASN A 106 2.98 -38.56 13.57
N GLN A 107 2.08 -37.87 14.27
CA GLN A 107 0.63 -37.96 14.12
C GLN A 107 0.08 -36.71 13.41
N LEU A 108 -0.81 -36.92 12.44
CA LEU A 108 -1.50 -35.89 11.67
C LEU A 108 -2.95 -35.80 12.15
N VAL A 109 -3.41 -34.58 12.41
CA VAL A 109 -4.82 -34.32 12.76
C VAL A 109 -5.59 -34.11 11.47
N VAL A 110 -6.39 -35.09 11.10
CA VAL A 110 -7.17 -35.15 9.86
C VAL A 110 -8.64 -34.90 10.20
N VAL A 111 -9.27 -34.01 9.46
CA VAL A 111 -10.70 -33.71 9.56
C VAL A 111 -11.35 -34.23 8.30
N ASP A 112 -12.32 -35.12 8.48
CA ASP A 112 -13.16 -35.63 7.40
C ASP A 112 -14.36 -34.69 7.17
N GLY A 113 -14.76 -34.53 5.91
CA GLY A 113 -15.92 -33.73 5.52
C GLY A 113 -17.25 -34.31 5.98
N ALA A 114 -17.34 -35.64 6.14
CA ALA A 114 -18.60 -36.29 6.53
C ALA A 114 -18.86 -36.25 8.05
N THR A 115 -17.82 -36.41 8.88
CA THR A 115 -17.99 -36.58 10.34
C THR A 115 -17.66 -35.33 11.14
N ALA A 116 -17.07 -34.29 10.52
CA ALA A 116 -16.70 -33.00 11.13
C ALA A 116 -15.76 -33.08 12.36
N HIS A 117 -15.41 -34.27 12.84
CA HIS A 117 -14.60 -34.53 14.02
C HIS A 117 -13.12 -34.77 13.64
N PRO A 118 -12.16 -34.16 14.38
CA PRO A 118 -10.75 -34.37 14.14
C PRO A 118 -10.32 -35.78 14.57
N GLN A 119 -9.84 -36.57 13.62
CA GLN A 119 -9.24 -37.88 13.85
C GLN A 119 -7.71 -37.80 13.76
N VAL A 120 -7.03 -38.69 14.49
CA VAL A 120 -5.57 -38.72 14.53
C VAL A 120 -5.05 -39.89 13.70
N TRP A 121 -4.31 -39.59 12.64
CA TRP A 121 -3.79 -40.57 11.69
C TRP A 121 -2.26 -40.57 11.68
N THR A 122 -1.64 -41.73 11.44
CA THR A 122 -0.21 -41.77 11.15
C THR A 122 0.03 -41.52 9.66
N ALA A 123 1.19 -40.94 9.31
CA ALA A 123 1.54 -40.69 7.91
C ALA A 123 1.57 -41.96 7.02
N ARG A 124 1.78 -43.16 7.62
CA ARG A 124 1.69 -44.44 6.90
C ARG A 124 0.25 -44.84 6.63
N ALA A 125 -0.62 -44.77 7.63
CA ALA A 125 -2.05 -45.09 7.48
C ALA A 125 -2.74 -44.14 6.49
N LEU A 126 -2.41 -42.84 6.55
CA LEU A 126 -2.99 -41.86 5.63
C LEU A 126 -2.49 -42.04 4.19
N ALA A 127 -1.22 -42.40 4.00
CA ALA A 127 -0.68 -42.69 2.66
C ALA A 127 -1.33 -43.92 2.01
N ALA A 128 -1.76 -44.91 2.80
CA ALA A 128 -2.36 -46.14 2.29
C ALA A 128 -3.76 -45.92 1.67
N VAL A 129 -4.49 -44.91 2.15
CA VAL A 129 -5.86 -44.60 1.70
C VAL A 129 -5.90 -43.40 0.75
N ALA A 130 -4.82 -42.62 0.69
CA ALA A 130 -4.73 -41.42 -0.15
C ALA A 130 -4.46 -41.75 -1.62
N ARG A 131 -5.30 -41.23 -2.52
CA ARG A 131 -5.12 -41.27 -3.97
C ARG A 131 -4.25 -40.11 -4.46
N SER A 132 -4.47 -38.91 -3.91
CA SER A 132 -3.68 -37.71 -4.20
C SER A 132 -3.57 -36.81 -2.96
N VAL A 133 -2.46 -36.07 -2.87
CA VAL A 133 -2.22 -35.09 -1.80
C VAL A 133 -2.01 -33.73 -2.44
N PHE A 134 -2.76 -32.73 -1.99
CA PHE A 134 -2.66 -31.37 -2.49
C PHE A 134 -2.05 -30.44 -1.45
N GLU A 135 -0.84 -29.98 -1.75
CA GLU A 135 -0.17 -28.92 -1.00
C GLU A 135 -0.87 -27.59 -1.31
N VAL A 136 -1.42 -26.96 -0.28
CA VAL A 136 -2.10 -25.67 -0.41
C VAL A 136 -1.05 -24.58 -0.41
N ARG A 137 -0.71 -24.05 -1.59
CA ARG A 137 0.06 -22.82 -1.68
C ARG A 137 -0.93 -21.66 -1.63
N ARG A 138 -0.64 -20.68 -0.77
CA ARG A 138 -1.24 -19.35 -0.94
C ARG A 138 -0.94 -18.93 -2.38
N ALA A 139 -1.96 -18.52 -3.13
CA ALA A 139 -1.74 -17.81 -4.38
C ALA A 139 -0.76 -16.68 -4.06
N SER A 140 0.48 -16.85 -4.49
CA SER A 140 1.51 -15.84 -4.29
C SER A 140 0.98 -14.59 -4.98
N ALA A 141 0.79 -13.51 -4.22
CA ALA A 141 0.79 -12.18 -4.79
C ALA A 141 1.94 -12.13 -5.80
N PRO A 142 1.71 -11.59 -7.02
CA PRO A 142 2.68 -11.69 -8.11
C PRO A 142 4.08 -11.34 -7.60
N ALA A 143 5.02 -12.25 -7.88
CA ALA A 143 6.35 -12.35 -7.26
C ALA A 143 7.32 -11.19 -7.58
N ALA A 144 6.81 -9.99 -7.87
CA ALA A 144 7.58 -8.80 -8.22
C ALA A 144 7.20 -7.54 -7.42
N SER A 145 6.31 -7.61 -6.42
CA SER A 145 5.82 -6.41 -5.74
C SER A 145 6.44 -6.26 -4.34
N GLY A 146 7.66 -5.73 -4.30
CA GLY A 146 8.29 -5.28 -3.07
C GLY A 146 9.37 -4.26 -3.38
N LEU A 147 9.66 -3.37 -2.44
CA LEU A 147 10.65 -2.31 -2.63
C LEU A 147 12.02 -2.88 -3.06
N TRP A 148 12.36 -4.06 -2.54
CA TRP A 148 13.60 -4.79 -2.88
C TRP A 148 13.67 -5.29 -4.32
N ALA A 149 12.54 -5.57 -4.97
CA ALA A 149 12.54 -5.95 -6.39
C ALA A 149 12.89 -4.73 -7.28
N LEU A 150 12.46 -3.54 -6.86
CA LEU A 150 12.76 -2.28 -7.55
C LEU A 150 14.21 -1.85 -7.34
N VAL A 151 14.73 -1.99 -6.11
CA VAL A 151 16.14 -1.72 -5.79
C VAL A 151 17.09 -2.72 -6.47
N ARG A 152 16.66 -3.97 -6.68
CA ARG A 152 17.44 -5.01 -7.36
C ARG A 152 17.36 -4.94 -8.89
N ASP A 153 16.69 -3.94 -9.46
CA ASP A 153 16.68 -3.76 -10.91
C ASP A 153 18.11 -3.60 -11.44
N ARG A 154 18.42 -4.34 -12.51
CA ARG A 154 19.76 -4.40 -13.13
C ARG A 154 20.25 -3.02 -13.58
N ARG A 155 19.35 -2.07 -13.79
CA ARG A 155 19.64 -0.68 -14.17
C ARG A 155 20.38 0.10 -13.08
N HIS A 156 20.22 -0.28 -11.81
CA HIS A 156 20.84 0.42 -10.67
C HIS A 156 22.13 -0.25 -10.16
N LEU A 157 22.35 -1.51 -10.53
CA LEU A 157 23.59 -2.25 -10.23
C LEU A 157 24.89 -1.56 -10.65
N PRO A 158 25.04 -0.96 -11.85
CA PRO A 158 26.30 -0.31 -12.22
C PRO A 158 26.62 0.89 -11.33
N ALA A 159 25.62 1.66 -10.89
CA ALA A 159 25.82 2.79 -9.99
C ALA A 159 26.24 2.32 -8.59
N LEU A 160 25.61 1.27 -8.06
CA LEU A 160 26.01 0.65 -6.80
C LEU A 160 27.44 0.08 -6.88
N ALA A 161 27.80 -0.57 -8.00
CA ALA A 161 29.14 -1.09 -8.22
C ALA A 161 30.19 0.04 -8.28
N GLN A 162 29.88 1.17 -8.91
CA GLN A 162 30.75 2.35 -8.94
C GLN A 162 30.97 2.94 -7.54
N ILE A 163 29.93 3.01 -6.70
CA ILE A 163 30.06 3.47 -5.30
C ILE A 163 30.95 2.51 -4.51
N VAL A 164 30.72 1.19 -4.63
CA VAL A 164 31.55 0.19 -3.96
C VAL A 164 33.00 0.27 -4.43
N PHE A 165 33.24 0.38 -5.74
CA PHE A 165 34.58 0.54 -6.31
C PHE A 165 35.29 1.81 -5.82
N ALA A 166 34.59 2.96 -5.82
CA ALA A 166 35.12 4.20 -5.28
C ALA A 166 35.41 4.09 -3.77
N SER A 167 34.57 3.39 -3.01
CA SER A 167 34.84 3.09 -1.59
C SER A 167 36.05 2.19 -1.39
N VAL A 168 36.24 1.16 -2.23
CA VAL A 168 37.46 0.33 -2.20
C VAL A 168 38.68 1.22 -2.39
N LEU A 169 38.67 2.07 -3.42
CA LEU A 169 39.80 2.94 -3.75
C LEU A 169 40.10 3.93 -2.62
N VAL A 170 39.08 4.60 -2.08
CA VAL A 170 39.22 5.54 -0.95
C VAL A 170 39.75 4.84 0.30
N ASN A 171 39.23 3.65 0.64
CA ASN A 171 39.67 2.92 1.83
C ASN A 171 41.06 2.33 1.67
N LEU A 172 41.46 1.94 0.45
CA LEU A 172 42.82 1.48 0.15
C LEU A 172 43.82 2.64 0.24
N LEU A 173 43.50 3.80 -0.35
CA LEU A 173 44.32 5.01 -0.26
C LEU A 173 44.47 5.50 1.18
N ALA A 174 43.45 5.30 2.01
CA ALA A 174 43.49 5.64 3.43
C ALA A 174 44.55 4.84 4.22
N LEU A 175 45.04 3.69 3.72
CA LEU A 175 46.17 2.97 4.33
C LEU A 175 47.52 3.69 4.10
N THR A 176 47.59 4.53 3.08
CA THR A 176 48.85 5.18 2.68
C THR A 176 49.26 6.26 3.70
N THR A 177 48.32 7.03 4.27
CA THR A 177 48.64 8.06 5.28
C THR A 177 49.38 7.50 6.51
N PRO A 178 48.93 6.39 7.15
CA PRO A 178 49.72 5.71 8.18
C PRO A 178 51.15 5.35 7.75
N LEU A 179 51.33 4.83 6.52
CA LEU A 179 52.64 4.42 6.00
C LEU A 179 53.57 5.62 5.78
N PHE A 180 53.03 6.73 5.26
CA PHE A 180 53.78 7.99 5.12
C PHE A 180 54.22 8.51 6.50
N MET A 181 53.31 8.54 7.47
CA MET A 181 53.66 8.94 8.84
C MET A 181 54.73 8.03 9.43
N MET A 182 54.63 6.71 9.23
CA MET A 182 55.66 5.76 9.65
C MET A 182 57.02 6.07 9.03
N ALA A 183 57.08 6.42 7.74
CA ALA A 183 58.31 6.80 7.05
C ALA A 183 58.92 8.10 7.62
N VAL A 184 58.10 9.10 7.94
CA VAL A 184 58.55 10.35 8.58
C VAL A 184 59.23 10.04 9.92
N TYR A 185 58.57 9.27 10.79
CA TYR A 185 59.13 8.94 12.11
C TYR A 185 60.37 8.04 12.03
N ASN A 186 60.37 7.05 11.15
CA ASN A 186 61.48 6.09 11.05
C ASN A 186 62.72 6.67 10.35
N LYS A 187 62.52 7.47 9.30
CA LYS A 187 63.61 7.90 8.39
C LYS A 187 63.97 9.37 8.57
N VAL A 188 62.99 10.28 8.62
CA VAL A 188 63.26 11.72 8.71
C VAL A 188 63.71 12.10 10.11
N LEU A 189 62.92 11.76 11.14
CA LEU A 189 63.21 12.15 12.52
C LEU A 189 64.51 11.54 13.04
N ARG A 190 64.85 10.33 12.59
CA ARG A 190 66.04 9.60 13.03
C ARG A 190 67.33 10.09 12.36
N HIS A 191 67.27 10.63 11.15
CA HIS A 191 68.46 10.98 10.35
C HIS A 191 68.53 12.48 9.98
N ALA A 192 67.62 13.30 10.52
CA ALA A 192 67.50 14.73 10.20
C ALA A 192 67.47 15.03 8.69
N ALA A 193 66.91 14.10 7.89
CA ALA A 193 66.91 14.16 6.44
C ALA A 193 65.80 15.08 5.90
N LEU A 194 65.97 16.40 6.05
CA LEU A 194 64.97 17.40 5.69
C LEU A 194 64.56 17.37 4.21
N THR A 195 65.47 17.06 3.30
CA THR A 195 65.13 16.92 1.86
C THR A 195 64.16 15.77 1.59
N THR A 196 64.26 14.67 2.34
CA THR A 196 63.28 13.58 2.26
C THR A 196 61.94 13.94 2.90
N LEU A 197 61.94 14.84 3.90
CA LEU A 197 60.73 15.38 4.48
C LEU A 197 59.96 16.21 3.45
N ASP A 198 60.64 17.12 2.73
CA ASP A 198 60.00 17.96 1.72
C ASP A 198 59.32 17.11 0.63
N ALA A 199 60.01 16.07 0.15
CA ALA A 199 59.43 15.12 -0.81
C ALA A 199 58.22 14.35 -0.24
N LEU A 200 58.30 13.88 1.02
CA LEU A 200 57.19 13.20 1.69
C LEU A 200 55.99 14.13 1.91
N VAL A 201 56.23 15.40 2.26
CA VAL A 201 55.17 16.41 2.45
C VAL A 201 54.47 16.70 1.13
N VAL A 202 55.22 16.94 0.04
CA VAL A 202 54.64 17.14 -1.30
C VAL A 202 53.83 15.91 -1.71
N GLY A 203 54.36 14.71 -1.51
CA GLY A 203 53.64 13.46 -1.78
C GLY A 203 52.36 13.29 -0.94
N MET A 204 52.42 13.66 0.35
CA MET A 204 51.27 13.57 1.26
C MET A 204 50.20 14.61 0.92
N LEU A 205 50.57 15.82 0.51
CA LEU A 205 49.64 16.84 0.02
C LEU A 205 48.98 16.41 -1.29
N ALA A 206 49.75 15.86 -2.24
CA ALA A 206 49.22 15.31 -3.48
C ALA A 206 48.24 14.16 -3.22
N LEU A 207 48.58 13.26 -2.31
CA LEU A 207 47.72 12.16 -1.88
C LEU A 207 46.44 12.68 -1.19
N ALA A 208 46.55 13.67 -0.31
CA ALA A 208 45.40 14.26 0.37
C ALA A 208 44.44 14.96 -0.63
N ALA A 209 44.99 15.67 -1.63
CA ALA A 209 44.21 16.26 -2.71
C ALA A 209 43.49 15.17 -3.55
N PHE A 210 44.18 14.07 -3.83
CA PHE A 210 43.61 12.94 -4.55
C PHE A 210 42.51 12.20 -3.73
N GLU A 211 42.74 11.99 -2.43
CA GLU A 211 41.74 11.43 -1.51
C GLU A 211 40.49 12.32 -1.44
N LEU A 212 40.66 13.65 -1.39
CA LEU A 212 39.56 14.62 -1.43
C LEU A 212 38.78 14.52 -2.75
N ALA A 213 39.47 14.48 -3.89
CA ALA A 213 38.84 14.34 -5.20
C ALA A 213 38.02 13.05 -5.29
N LEU A 214 38.57 11.92 -4.85
CA LEU A 214 37.87 10.64 -4.84
C LEU A 214 36.69 10.59 -3.87
N ARG A 215 36.81 11.19 -2.69
CA ARG A 215 35.68 11.29 -1.74
C ARG A 215 34.55 12.14 -2.31
N SER A 216 34.89 13.25 -2.95
CA SER A 216 33.92 14.13 -3.62
C SER A 216 33.24 13.40 -4.79
N LEU A 217 34.01 12.71 -5.64
CA LEU A 217 33.47 11.90 -6.73
C LEU A 217 32.55 10.78 -6.21
N ARG A 218 32.98 10.06 -5.16
CA ARG A 218 32.17 9.03 -4.49
C ARG A 218 30.86 9.60 -3.95
N GLY A 219 30.91 10.76 -3.30
CA GLY A 219 29.73 11.46 -2.78
C GLY A 219 28.78 11.88 -3.91
N TYR A 220 29.31 12.41 -5.01
CA TYR A 220 28.52 12.75 -6.20
C TYR A 220 27.85 11.52 -6.81
N LEU A 221 28.58 10.43 -7.01
CA LEU A 221 28.05 9.17 -7.56
C LEU A 221 26.96 8.59 -6.65
N ALA A 222 27.15 8.63 -5.33
CA ALA A 222 26.15 8.18 -4.36
C ALA A 222 24.88 9.05 -4.41
N SER A 223 25.02 10.37 -4.43
CA SER A 223 23.90 11.30 -4.55
C SER A 223 23.12 11.10 -5.85
N PHE A 224 23.83 10.94 -6.97
CA PHE A 224 23.23 10.68 -8.28
C PHE A 224 22.49 9.34 -8.33
N ALA A 225 23.09 8.27 -7.79
CA ALA A 225 22.44 6.97 -7.67
C ALA A 225 21.19 7.03 -6.77
N GLY A 226 21.29 7.76 -5.65
CA GLY A 226 20.18 8.01 -4.73
C GLY A 226 19.01 8.72 -5.40
N ALA A 227 19.26 9.78 -6.17
CA ALA A 227 18.23 10.52 -6.90
C ALA A 227 17.50 9.65 -7.96
N ARG A 228 18.22 8.76 -8.65
CA ARG A 228 17.60 7.84 -9.62
C ARG A 228 16.72 6.80 -8.94
N LEU A 229 17.16 6.25 -7.81
CA LEU A 229 16.37 5.32 -7.01
C LEU A 229 15.13 6.00 -6.41
N ASP A 230 15.28 7.24 -5.93
CA ASP A 230 14.19 8.05 -5.41
C ASP A 230 13.09 8.27 -6.47
N ALA A 231 13.46 8.72 -7.67
CA ALA A 231 12.52 8.88 -8.78
C ALA A 231 11.80 7.56 -9.16
N ALA A 232 12.52 6.43 -9.13
CA ALA A 232 11.94 5.12 -9.44
C ALA A 232 10.94 4.67 -8.36
N VAL A 233 11.28 4.82 -7.08
CA VAL A 233 10.39 4.49 -5.96
C VAL A 233 9.19 5.43 -5.93
N GLY A 234 9.40 6.74 -6.09
CA GLY A 234 8.34 7.74 -6.15
C GLY A 234 7.34 7.43 -7.26
N ARG A 235 7.81 7.10 -8.47
CA ARG A 235 6.94 6.66 -9.57
C ARG A 235 6.13 5.42 -9.19
N ALA A 236 6.75 4.40 -8.60
CA ALA A 236 6.07 3.16 -8.21
C ALA A 236 4.99 3.40 -7.13
N VAL A 237 5.29 4.24 -6.15
CA VAL A 237 4.34 4.61 -5.08
C VAL A 237 3.18 5.42 -5.64
N ILE A 238 3.42 6.44 -6.46
CA ILE A 238 2.37 7.23 -7.10
C ILE A 238 1.49 6.35 -7.99
N GLN A 239 2.09 5.50 -8.83
CA GLN A 239 1.34 4.57 -9.67
C GLN A 239 0.50 3.59 -8.84
N ARG A 240 1.02 3.12 -7.71
CA ARG A 240 0.27 2.24 -6.81
C ARG A 240 -0.88 2.98 -6.14
N LEU A 241 -0.64 4.16 -5.59
CA LEU A 241 -1.66 4.99 -4.94
C LEU A 241 -2.83 5.27 -5.90
N LEU A 242 -2.55 5.72 -7.12
CA LEU A 242 -3.57 6.01 -8.13
C LEU A 242 -4.34 4.77 -8.62
N ARG A 243 -3.84 3.56 -8.36
CA ARG A 243 -4.46 2.29 -8.76
C ARG A 243 -5.06 1.51 -7.59
N LEU A 244 -5.08 2.08 -6.38
CA LEU A 244 -5.76 1.47 -5.25
C LEU A 244 -7.27 1.41 -5.49
N PRO A 245 -7.96 0.35 -5.01
CA PRO A 245 -9.42 0.29 -5.05
C PRO A 245 -10.04 1.49 -4.33
N PHE A 246 -11.13 2.05 -4.90
CA PHE A 246 -11.79 3.23 -4.34
C PHE A 246 -12.26 3.02 -2.89
N VAL A 247 -12.70 1.81 -2.54
CA VAL A 247 -13.09 1.44 -1.17
C VAL A 247 -12.00 1.79 -0.14
N ARG A 248 -10.71 1.62 -0.50
CA ARG A 248 -9.60 1.97 0.39
C ARG A 248 -9.48 3.47 0.63
N PHE A 249 -9.86 4.32 -0.32
CA PHE A 249 -9.88 5.77 -0.13
C PHE A 249 -10.99 6.20 0.82
N VAL A 250 -12.11 5.48 0.84
CA VAL A 250 -13.23 5.75 1.75
C VAL A 250 -12.93 5.26 3.17
N GLU A 251 -12.29 4.09 3.30
CA GLU A 251 -11.91 3.53 4.61
C GLU A 251 -10.72 4.24 5.27
N THR A 252 -9.84 4.83 4.46
CA THR A 252 -8.56 5.37 4.96
C THR A 252 -8.67 6.88 5.17
N PRO A 253 -8.34 7.40 6.36
CA PRO A 253 -8.31 8.84 6.61
C PRO A 253 -7.32 9.57 5.67
N PRO A 254 -7.66 10.77 5.15
CA PRO A 254 -6.78 11.53 4.28
C PRO A 254 -5.38 11.79 4.86
N ALA A 255 -5.30 12.01 6.17
CA ALA A 255 -4.04 12.20 6.88
C ALA A 255 -3.09 10.98 6.75
N LEU A 256 -3.62 9.76 6.76
CA LEU A 256 -2.83 8.55 6.59
C LEU A 256 -2.29 8.43 5.14
N MET A 257 -3.05 8.94 4.16
CA MET A 257 -2.60 9.00 2.77
C MET A 257 -1.47 10.02 2.57
N LEU A 258 -1.55 11.18 3.22
CA LEU A 258 -0.44 12.14 3.22
C LEU A 258 0.79 11.57 3.95
N ASP A 259 0.60 10.82 5.03
CA ASP A 259 1.73 10.18 5.72
C ASP A 259 2.48 9.19 4.82
N ARG A 260 1.77 8.46 3.93
CA ARG A 260 2.40 7.59 2.93
C ARG A 260 3.30 8.38 1.96
N LEU A 261 2.92 9.60 1.60
CA LEU A 261 3.76 10.48 0.77
C LEU A 261 4.98 10.99 1.55
N ARG A 262 4.81 11.41 2.80
CA ARG A 262 5.92 11.85 3.66
C ARG A 262 6.97 10.75 3.88
N GLN A 263 6.55 9.50 3.93
CA GLN A 263 7.48 8.37 4.06
C GLN A 263 8.41 8.24 2.84
N LEU A 264 8.01 8.72 1.65
CA LEU A 264 8.90 8.83 0.50
C LEU A 264 10.04 9.81 0.80
N ASP A 265 9.76 10.97 1.39
CA ASP A 265 10.80 11.96 1.73
C ASP A 265 11.79 11.41 2.77
N GLN A 266 11.30 10.64 3.75
CA GLN A 266 12.17 9.95 4.72
C GLN A 266 13.08 8.93 4.04
N LEU A 267 12.54 8.15 3.10
CA LEU A 267 13.32 7.20 2.31
C LEU A 267 14.31 7.91 1.39
N ARG A 268 13.91 9.01 0.75
CA ARG A 268 14.78 9.86 -0.08
C ARG A 268 15.99 10.33 0.71
N THR A 269 15.76 10.89 1.90
CA THR A 269 16.83 11.36 2.79
C THR A 269 17.80 10.24 3.17
N PHE A 270 17.30 9.01 3.33
CA PHE A 270 18.13 7.83 3.55
C PHE A 270 18.95 7.45 2.30
N LEU A 271 18.33 7.43 1.12
CA LEU A 271 18.97 7.01 -0.14
C LEU A 271 20.02 8.01 -0.64
N THR A 272 19.79 9.31 -0.45
CA THR A 272 20.72 10.37 -0.86
C THR A 272 21.71 10.75 0.23
N GLY A 273 21.50 10.27 1.46
CA GLY A 273 22.34 10.56 2.62
C GLY A 273 23.66 9.78 2.67
N GLN A 274 24.38 9.90 3.78
CA GLN A 274 25.69 9.25 4.00
C GLN A 274 25.58 7.77 4.41
N LEU A 275 24.39 7.30 4.78
CA LEU A 275 24.15 5.94 5.28
C LEU A 275 24.57 4.81 4.32
N PRO A 276 24.28 4.87 3.01
CA PRO A 276 24.73 3.83 2.08
C PRO A 276 26.27 3.72 2.02
N ILE A 277 26.97 4.86 2.03
CA ILE A 277 28.44 4.91 2.05
C ILE A 277 28.96 4.30 3.35
N LEU A 278 28.35 4.65 4.48
CA LEU A 278 28.70 4.12 5.80
C LEU A 278 28.56 2.59 5.87
N LEU A 279 27.50 2.02 5.30
CA LEU A 279 27.32 0.57 5.24
C LEU A 279 28.41 -0.13 4.45
N VAL A 280 28.88 0.50 3.36
CA VAL A 280 30.02 0.00 2.57
C VAL A 280 31.33 0.15 3.36
N ASP A 281 31.57 1.30 3.99
CA ASP A 281 32.79 1.56 4.78
C ASP A 281 32.90 0.62 5.99
N LEU A 282 31.78 0.17 6.58
CA LEU A 282 31.76 -0.82 7.65
C LEU A 282 32.37 -2.17 7.21
N ALA A 283 32.22 -2.57 5.94
CA ALA A 283 32.82 -3.79 5.40
C ALA A 283 34.36 -3.70 5.35
N PHE A 284 34.93 -2.49 5.28
CA PHE A 284 36.37 -2.26 5.26
C PHE A 284 37.02 -2.18 6.65
N VAL A 285 36.25 -2.28 7.74
CA VAL A 285 36.83 -2.39 9.09
C VAL A 285 37.78 -3.58 9.18
N GLY A 286 37.43 -4.70 8.55
CA GLY A 286 38.29 -5.89 8.48
C GLY A 286 39.63 -5.64 7.77
N LEU A 287 39.66 -4.78 6.75
CA LEU A 287 40.89 -4.40 6.03
C LEU A 287 41.85 -3.66 6.96
N PHE A 288 41.37 -2.67 7.72
CA PHE A 288 42.22 -1.91 8.65
C PHE A 288 42.71 -2.78 9.81
N VAL A 289 41.85 -3.66 10.34
CA VAL A 289 42.24 -4.62 11.38
C VAL A 289 43.27 -5.62 10.85
N ALA A 290 43.12 -6.13 9.63
CA ALA A 290 44.11 -7.01 9.00
C ALA A 290 45.46 -6.31 8.83
N ALA A 291 45.47 -5.06 8.36
CA ALA A 291 46.69 -4.26 8.27
C ALA A 291 47.37 -4.07 9.63
N LEU A 292 46.60 -3.90 10.71
CA LEU A 292 47.13 -3.85 12.08
C LEU A 292 47.76 -5.17 12.53
N PHE A 293 47.12 -6.30 12.23
CA PHE A 293 47.67 -7.61 12.55
C PHE A 293 49.00 -7.88 11.83
N LEU A 294 49.15 -7.39 10.60
CA LEU A 294 50.41 -7.47 9.85
C LEU A 294 51.52 -6.59 10.47
N LEU A 295 51.15 -5.45 11.07
CA LEU A 295 52.11 -4.52 11.65
C LEU A 295 52.53 -4.93 13.07
N ALA A 296 51.56 -5.28 13.93
CA ALA A 296 51.78 -5.71 15.30
C ALA A 296 50.55 -6.50 15.81
N PRO A 297 50.65 -7.85 15.94
CA PRO A 297 49.51 -8.70 16.31
C PRO A 297 48.83 -8.30 17.63
N ILE A 298 49.61 -7.86 18.63
CA ILE A 298 49.09 -7.43 19.94
C ILE A 298 48.21 -6.18 19.79
N LEU A 299 48.61 -5.21 18.98
CA LEU A 299 47.84 -3.98 18.73
C LEU A 299 46.57 -4.28 17.91
N GLY A 300 46.65 -5.22 16.96
CA GLY A 300 45.50 -5.75 16.23
C GLY A 300 44.47 -6.39 17.18
N LEU A 301 44.94 -7.22 18.13
CA LEU A 301 44.08 -7.85 19.13
C LEU A 301 43.42 -6.83 20.06
N LEU A 302 44.15 -5.80 20.50
CA LEU A 302 43.60 -4.71 21.31
C LEU A 302 42.48 -3.95 20.56
N THR A 303 42.68 -3.70 19.27
CA THR A 303 41.65 -3.05 18.44
C THR A 303 40.44 -3.97 18.26
N LEU A 304 40.64 -5.27 18.10
CA LEU A 304 39.56 -6.25 18.03
C LEU A 304 38.80 -6.37 19.36
N LEU A 305 39.48 -6.24 20.50
CA LEU A 305 38.88 -6.23 21.84
C LEU A 305 37.93 -5.04 22.05
N ALA A 306 38.04 -3.98 21.26
CA ALA A 306 37.10 -2.86 21.25
C ALA A 306 35.73 -3.25 20.65
N VAL A 307 35.69 -4.25 19.76
CA VAL A 307 34.48 -4.62 19.01
C VAL A 307 33.39 -5.22 19.91
N PRO A 308 33.66 -6.19 20.81
CA PRO A 308 32.64 -6.72 21.72
C PRO A 308 31.94 -5.68 22.62
N PRO A 309 32.63 -4.77 23.35
CA PRO A 309 31.95 -3.77 24.17
C PRO A 309 31.15 -2.78 23.32
N LEU A 310 31.64 -2.41 22.12
CA LEU A 310 30.87 -1.61 21.17
C LEU A 310 29.62 -2.37 20.68
N ALA A 311 29.73 -3.66 20.36
CA ALA A 311 28.60 -4.47 19.93
C ALA A 311 27.55 -4.62 21.04
N LEU A 312 27.97 -4.84 22.29
CA LEU A 312 27.10 -4.90 23.47
C LEU A 312 26.38 -3.57 23.66
N LEU A 313 27.10 -2.46 23.56
CA LEU A 313 26.53 -1.11 23.65
C LEU A 313 25.51 -0.86 22.54
N GLY A 314 25.79 -1.30 21.31
CA GLY A 314 24.85 -1.28 20.19
C GLY A 314 23.59 -2.09 20.43
N TRP A 315 23.71 -3.27 21.03
CA TRP A 315 22.58 -4.11 21.38
C TRP A 315 21.71 -3.48 22.49
N LEU A 316 22.33 -2.98 23.56
CA LEU A 316 21.66 -2.28 24.66
C LEU A 316 20.96 -1.01 24.16
N ALA A 317 21.68 -0.19 23.38
CA ALA A 317 21.13 1.01 22.77
C ALA A 317 19.93 0.65 21.89
N ARG A 318 20.04 -0.34 20.99
CA ARG A 318 18.91 -0.80 20.16
C ARG A 318 17.69 -1.14 21.00
N ARG A 319 17.86 -1.89 22.09
CA ARG A 319 16.75 -2.32 22.95
C ARG A 319 16.12 -1.15 23.71
N ALA A 320 16.93 -0.21 24.21
CA ALA A 320 16.44 1.00 24.88
C ALA A 320 15.74 1.98 23.92
N HIS A 321 16.30 2.14 22.71
CA HIS A 321 15.80 3.07 21.69
C HIS A 321 14.50 2.64 21.04
N ALA A 322 14.31 1.34 20.78
CA ALA A 322 13.24 0.86 19.91
C ALA A 322 11.85 1.35 20.34
N HIS A 323 11.56 1.37 21.66
CA HIS A 323 10.29 1.84 22.18
C HIS A 323 10.11 3.35 21.97
N TRP A 324 11.09 4.17 22.36
CA TRP A 324 11.01 5.62 22.26
C TRP A 324 11.02 6.13 20.83
N ALA A 325 11.79 5.49 19.94
CA ALA A 325 11.80 5.82 18.52
C ALA A 325 10.44 5.55 17.86
N ALA A 326 9.84 4.40 18.16
CA ALA A 326 8.50 4.05 17.66
C ALA A 326 7.43 5.02 18.21
N LEU A 327 7.48 5.33 19.50
CA LEU A 327 6.56 6.27 20.13
C LEU A 327 6.71 7.68 19.54
N ALA A 328 7.94 8.17 19.35
CA ALA A 328 8.21 9.46 18.74
C ALA A 328 7.69 9.52 17.28
N SER A 329 7.87 8.45 16.51
CA SER A 329 7.32 8.30 15.15
C SER A 329 5.78 8.41 15.13
N GLN A 330 5.10 7.73 16.06
CA GLN A 330 3.64 7.76 16.19
C GLN A 330 3.10 9.13 16.62
N VAL A 331 3.71 9.76 17.64
CA VAL A 331 3.29 11.09 18.11
C VAL A 331 3.47 12.14 17.01
N GLN A 332 4.55 12.04 16.22
CA GLN A 332 4.75 12.93 15.06
C GLN A 332 3.72 12.73 13.95
N ALA A 333 3.30 11.49 13.70
CA ALA A 333 2.23 11.20 12.73
C ALA A 333 0.89 11.78 13.20
N HIS A 334 0.53 11.60 14.47
CA HIS A 334 -0.70 12.17 15.05
C HIS A 334 -0.69 13.71 15.05
N LYS A 335 0.46 14.33 15.37
CA LYS A 335 0.63 15.80 15.33
C LYS A 335 0.30 16.35 13.95
N HIS A 336 0.88 15.79 12.89
CA HIS A 336 0.62 16.23 11.52
C HIS A 336 -0.83 15.99 11.09
N GLY A 337 -1.40 14.82 11.43
CA GLY A 337 -2.79 14.51 11.09
C GLY A 337 -3.76 15.54 11.67
N ARG A 338 -3.59 15.93 12.93
CA ARG A 338 -4.43 16.95 13.58
C ARG A 338 -4.22 18.35 13.03
N LEU A 339 -2.99 18.72 12.70
CA LEU A 339 -2.70 19.98 12.03
C LEU A 339 -3.47 20.09 10.70
N LEU A 340 -3.40 19.05 9.88
CA LEU A 340 -4.13 18.99 8.61
C LEU A 340 -5.64 19.03 8.82
N GLU A 341 -6.16 18.39 9.86
CA GLU A 341 -7.58 18.44 10.22
C GLU A 341 -8.02 19.86 10.63
N CYS A 342 -7.25 20.55 11.46
CA CYS A 342 -7.53 21.94 11.83
C CYS A 342 -7.49 22.88 10.62
N LEU A 343 -6.52 22.70 9.72
CA LEU A 343 -6.40 23.50 8.49
C LEU A 343 -7.53 23.20 7.50
N ALA A 344 -7.89 21.92 7.33
CA ALA A 344 -8.99 21.51 6.47
C ALA A 344 -10.34 22.05 6.96
N ASN A 345 -10.51 22.23 8.27
CA ASN A 345 -11.71 22.77 8.91
C ASN A 345 -11.52 24.21 9.43
N ALA A 346 -10.62 24.99 8.83
CA ALA A 346 -10.27 26.32 9.31
C ALA A 346 -11.48 27.25 9.42
N LEU A 347 -12.44 27.17 8.48
CA LEU A 347 -13.67 27.95 8.54
C LEU A 347 -14.46 27.67 9.82
N THR A 348 -14.62 26.41 10.20
CA THR A 348 -15.31 26.02 11.44
C THR A 348 -14.57 26.53 12.67
N VAL A 349 -13.24 26.42 12.67
CA VAL A 349 -12.41 26.94 13.77
C VAL A 349 -12.60 28.45 13.92
N LYS A 350 -12.56 29.21 12.82
CA LYS A 350 -12.73 30.67 12.81
C LYS A 350 -14.15 31.10 13.15
N ALA A 351 -15.16 30.47 12.56
CA ALA A 351 -16.56 30.84 12.74
C ALA A 351 -17.06 30.59 14.18
N LEU A 352 -16.49 29.59 14.86
CA LEU A 352 -16.85 29.23 16.23
C LEU A 352 -15.89 29.79 17.29
N GLY A 353 -14.85 30.54 16.90
CA GLY A 353 -13.86 31.09 17.83
C GLY A 353 -13.05 30.03 18.59
N LEU A 354 -12.82 28.86 17.97
CA LEU A 354 -12.20 27.70 18.62
C LEU A 354 -10.67 27.76 18.60
N GLU A 355 -10.05 28.86 18.15
CA GLU A 355 -8.58 28.95 18.06
C GLU A 355 -7.86 28.63 19.37
N PRO A 356 -8.25 29.18 20.54
CA PRO A 356 -7.54 28.90 21.80
C PRO A 356 -7.65 27.42 22.21
N GLU A 357 -8.81 26.79 21.95
CA GLU A 357 -9.02 25.38 22.26
C GLU A 357 -8.19 24.48 21.34
N MET A 358 -8.21 24.76 20.04
CA MET A 358 -7.44 23.99 19.05
C MET A 358 -5.93 24.17 19.28
N GLU A 359 -5.50 25.38 19.61
CA GLU A 359 -4.12 25.68 19.99
C GLU A 359 -3.70 24.87 21.21
N ALA A 360 -4.46 24.91 22.31
CA ALA A 360 -4.14 24.16 23.53
C ALA A 360 -4.08 22.64 23.28
N ARG A 361 -5.02 22.10 22.47
CA ARG A 361 -5.02 20.68 22.08
C ARG A 361 -3.77 20.32 21.26
N LEU A 362 -3.31 21.22 20.40
CA LEU A 362 -2.16 20.98 19.55
C LEU A 362 -0.84 21.16 20.32
N GLN A 363 -0.73 22.19 21.16
CA GLN A 363 0.42 22.46 22.02
C GLN A 363 0.76 21.23 22.87
N ARG A 364 -0.22 20.61 23.55
CA ARG A 364 0.01 19.36 24.31
C ARG A 364 0.66 18.26 23.47
N ARG A 365 0.23 18.09 22.21
CA ARG A 365 0.80 17.07 21.30
C ARG A 365 2.18 17.46 20.78
N ILE A 366 2.42 18.75 20.58
CA ILE A 366 3.74 19.29 20.22
C ILE A 366 4.72 19.03 21.37
N GLU A 367 4.33 19.30 22.61
CA GLU A 367 5.11 19.05 23.81
C GLU A 367 5.40 17.56 24.01
N GLU A 368 4.38 16.70 23.93
CA GLU A 368 4.55 15.24 23.97
C GLU A 368 5.55 14.77 22.90
N GLY A 369 5.43 15.29 21.66
CA GLY A 369 6.32 14.98 20.56
C GLY A 369 7.75 15.47 20.78
N ALA A 370 7.92 16.64 21.38
CA ALA A 370 9.23 17.21 21.72
C ALA A 370 9.92 16.37 22.80
N TRP A 371 9.22 16.00 23.87
CA TRP A 371 9.79 15.20 24.96
C TRP A 371 10.09 13.76 24.56
N THR A 372 9.21 13.12 23.78
CA THR A 372 9.46 11.76 23.26
C THR A 372 10.61 11.75 22.25
N GLY A 373 10.68 12.74 21.37
CA GLY A 373 11.80 12.95 20.46
C GLY A 373 13.11 13.22 21.19
N HIS A 374 13.08 14.05 22.24
CA HIS A 374 14.24 14.33 23.08
C HIS A 374 14.75 13.08 23.79
N ARG A 375 13.88 12.26 24.39
CA ARG A 375 14.27 10.99 25.03
C ARG A 375 14.91 10.02 24.04
N ALA A 376 14.34 9.90 22.83
CA ALA A 376 14.93 9.10 21.77
C ALA A 376 16.31 9.63 21.34
N ALA A 377 16.45 10.94 21.14
CA ALA A 377 17.72 11.56 20.77
C ALA A 377 18.79 11.40 21.87
N LEU A 378 18.44 11.64 23.13
CA LEU A 378 19.33 11.55 24.28
C LEU A 378 19.97 10.15 24.39
N LEU A 379 19.17 9.09 24.29
CA LEU A 379 19.70 7.72 24.30
C LEU A 379 20.72 7.50 23.16
N GLY A 380 20.57 8.21 22.04
CA GLY A 380 21.42 8.08 20.85
C GLY A 380 22.74 8.80 21.07
N HIS A 381 22.66 10.01 21.61
CA HIS A 381 23.82 10.79 22.01
C HIS A 381 24.62 10.10 23.11
N VAL A 382 23.97 9.57 24.15
CA VAL A 382 24.65 8.82 25.23
C VAL A 382 25.38 7.60 24.67
N ALA A 383 24.73 6.83 23.79
CA ALA A 383 25.37 5.68 23.14
C ALA A 383 26.58 6.10 22.28
N ALA A 384 26.44 7.16 21.49
CA ALA A 384 27.53 7.68 20.66
C ALA A 384 28.70 8.23 21.49
N SER A 385 28.41 8.94 22.59
CA SER A 385 29.42 9.43 23.53
C SER A 385 30.15 8.28 24.23
N ALA A 386 29.44 7.24 24.65
CA ALA A 386 30.04 6.05 25.24
C ALA A 386 30.91 5.28 24.23
N ALA A 387 30.47 5.14 22.98
CA ALA A 387 31.30 4.58 21.90
C ALA A 387 32.58 5.41 21.68
N THR A 388 32.49 6.74 21.75
CA THR A 388 33.62 7.66 21.64
C THR A 388 34.58 7.51 22.84
N ALA A 389 34.07 7.33 24.06
CA ALA A 389 34.88 7.08 25.24
C ALA A 389 35.65 5.74 25.13
N ILE A 390 34.99 4.67 24.66
CA ILE A 390 35.65 3.38 24.38
C ILE A 390 36.77 3.57 23.35
N GLN A 391 36.53 4.33 22.29
CA GLN A 391 37.55 4.62 21.27
C GLN A 391 38.78 5.33 21.86
N HIS A 392 38.59 6.33 22.72
CA HIS A 392 39.71 7.01 23.40
C HIS A 392 40.46 6.07 24.35
N LEU A 393 39.75 5.23 25.11
CA LEU A 393 40.38 4.25 26.00
C LEU A 393 41.26 3.26 25.21
N ILE A 394 40.76 2.77 24.07
CA ILE A 394 41.52 1.88 23.19
C ILE A 394 42.72 2.61 22.59
N ALA A 395 42.59 3.88 22.21
CA ALA A 395 43.71 4.68 21.72
C ALA A 395 44.81 4.84 22.80
N ILE A 396 44.43 5.11 24.05
CA ILE A 396 45.37 5.17 25.19
C ILE A 396 46.06 3.82 25.39
N LEU A 397 45.30 2.72 25.38
CA LEU A 397 45.85 1.37 25.56
C LEU A 397 46.78 0.96 24.42
N LEU A 398 46.47 1.34 23.18
CA LEU A 398 47.32 1.16 22.02
C LEU A 398 48.65 1.91 22.15
N VAL A 399 48.60 3.19 22.57
CA VAL A 399 49.82 3.98 22.81
C VAL A 399 50.62 3.39 23.97
N TYR A 400 49.98 3.01 25.08
CA TYR A 400 50.65 2.42 26.24
C TYR A 400 51.36 1.10 25.89
N GLN A 401 50.63 0.14 25.31
CA GLN A 401 51.19 -1.16 24.95
C GLN A 401 52.21 -1.03 23.82
N GLY A 402 51.94 -0.19 22.83
CA GLY A 402 52.86 0.07 21.74
C GLY A 402 54.14 0.75 22.19
N ALA A 403 54.08 1.71 23.11
CA ALA A 403 55.28 2.34 23.69
C ALA A 403 56.16 1.31 24.42
N ARG A 404 55.56 0.36 25.17
CA ARG A 404 56.32 -0.74 25.78
C ARG A 404 57.02 -1.61 24.74
N MET A 405 56.37 -1.91 23.61
CA MET A 405 56.98 -2.67 22.51
C MET A 405 58.07 -1.87 21.79
N VAL A 406 57.95 -0.54 21.69
CA VAL A 406 59.02 0.32 21.16
C VAL A 406 60.24 0.29 22.08
N VAL A 407 60.03 0.41 23.39
CA VAL A 407 61.10 0.33 24.40
C VAL A 407 61.77 -1.05 24.42
N ALA A 408 60.99 -2.11 24.22
CA ALA A 408 61.49 -3.48 24.07
C ALA A 408 62.17 -3.75 22.70
N HIS A 409 62.18 -2.78 21.79
CA HIS A 409 62.70 -2.89 20.42
C HIS A 409 61.95 -3.87 19.50
N ASP A 410 60.74 -4.32 19.87
CA ASP A 410 59.87 -5.18 19.06
C ASP A 410 59.18 -4.41 17.92
N MET A 411 59.09 -3.08 18.02
CA MET A 411 58.52 -2.22 16.97
C MET A 411 59.20 -0.85 16.91
N THR A 412 59.05 -0.15 15.79
CA THR A 412 59.55 1.23 15.66
C THR A 412 58.52 2.27 16.11
N ILE A 413 58.98 3.47 16.45
CA ILE A 413 58.11 4.61 16.78
C ILE A 413 57.14 4.90 15.62
N GLY A 414 57.60 4.82 14.37
CA GLY A 414 56.74 5.00 13.20
C GLY A 414 55.66 3.92 13.09
N ALA A 415 55.97 2.67 13.42
CA ALA A 415 54.99 1.57 13.41
C ALA A 415 53.89 1.80 14.47
N LEU A 416 54.26 2.33 15.65
CA LEU A 416 53.29 2.74 16.67
C LEU A 416 52.35 3.84 16.16
N VAL A 417 52.88 4.89 15.53
CA VAL A 417 52.07 5.98 14.98
C VAL A 417 51.16 5.49 13.85
N ALA A 418 51.66 4.62 12.96
CA ALA A 418 50.81 4.00 11.95
C ALA A 418 49.70 3.14 12.55
N ALA A 419 50.01 2.35 13.58
CA ALA A 419 49.03 1.51 14.26
C ALA A 419 47.91 2.34 14.92
N THR A 420 48.23 3.46 15.57
CA THR A 420 47.21 4.32 16.19
C THR A 420 46.28 4.96 15.16
N ILE A 421 46.81 5.41 14.01
CA ILE A 421 46.01 5.95 12.90
C ILE A 421 45.11 4.87 12.29
N LEU A 422 45.66 3.68 12.02
CA LEU A 422 44.91 2.55 11.46
C LEU A 422 43.78 2.11 12.40
N ALA A 423 44.03 2.02 13.71
CA ALA A 423 43.02 1.68 14.70
C ALA A 423 41.91 2.74 14.77
N ALA A 424 42.25 4.03 14.74
CA ALA A 424 41.27 5.09 14.70
C ALA A 424 40.39 5.02 13.44
N ARG A 425 40.96 4.68 12.29
CA ARG A 425 40.22 4.46 11.03
C ARG A 425 39.32 3.22 11.07
N ALA A 426 39.77 2.14 11.71
CA ALA A 426 38.96 0.93 11.89
C ALA A 426 37.72 1.18 12.76
N LEU A 427 37.85 1.99 13.82
CA LEU A 427 36.76 2.25 14.78
C LEU A 427 35.81 3.39 14.33
N ALA A 428 36.24 4.26 13.42
CA ALA A 428 35.45 5.42 13.00
C ALA A 428 34.08 5.07 12.36
N PRO A 429 33.95 4.10 11.44
CA PRO A 429 32.65 3.70 10.87
C PRO A 429 31.71 3.15 11.94
N ILE A 430 32.23 2.42 12.93
CA ILE A 430 31.43 1.88 14.04
C ILE A 430 30.82 3.03 14.85
N ARG A 431 31.60 4.07 15.16
CA ARG A 431 31.11 5.28 15.83
C ARG A 431 30.06 6.02 15.00
N GLN A 432 30.28 6.18 13.69
CA GLN A 432 29.32 6.83 12.80
C GLN A 432 27.99 6.06 12.72
N LEU A 433 28.03 4.74 12.82
CA LEU A 433 26.82 3.91 12.86
C LEU A 433 25.95 4.21 14.09
N PHE A 434 26.54 4.54 15.24
CA PHE A 434 25.78 4.97 16.43
C PHE A 434 25.09 6.32 16.21
N LEU A 435 25.77 7.28 15.57
CA LEU A 435 25.20 8.59 15.25
C LEU A 435 24.07 8.48 14.22
N ALA A 436 24.23 7.61 13.23
CA ALA A 436 23.25 7.38 12.17
C ALA A 436 22.14 6.38 12.56
N TRP A 437 22.17 5.84 13.79
CA TRP A 437 21.23 4.82 14.25
C TRP A 437 19.76 5.25 14.19
N PRO A 438 19.37 6.46 14.65
CA PRO A 438 17.98 6.91 14.56
C PRO A 438 17.49 6.99 13.11
N GLN A 439 18.33 7.48 12.20
CA GLN A 439 18.02 7.59 10.78
C GLN A 439 17.82 6.21 10.14
N LEU A 440 18.63 5.22 10.52
CA LEU A 440 18.48 3.84 10.03
C LEU A 440 17.15 3.22 10.47
N GLN A 441 16.68 3.50 11.68
CA GLN A 441 15.38 3.01 12.15
C GLN A 441 14.21 3.69 11.43
N GLN A 442 14.27 5.01 11.27
CA GLN A 442 13.27 5.76 10.50
C GLN A 442 13.19 5.25 9.06
N ALA A 443 14.34 5.01 8.42
CA ALA A 443 14.40 4.44 7.08
C ALA A 443 13.81 3.03 7.03
N ARG A 444 14.11 2.17 8.00
CA ARG A 444 13.56 0.81 8.09
C ARG A 444 12.03 0.84 8.21
N GLU A 445 11.48 1.73 9.03
CA GLU A 445 10.03 1.92 9.15
C GLU A 445 9.40 2.44 7.86
N ALA A 446 10.01 3.45 7.22
CA ALA A 446 9.54 4.00 5.95
C ALA A 446 9.54 2.91 4.86
N VAL A 447 10.60 2.11 4.77
CA VAL A 447 10.68 0.96 3.85
C VAL A 447 9.55 -0.03 4.15
N ALA A 448 9.32 -0.41 5.41
CA ALA A 448 8.28 -1.37 5.76
C ALA A 448 6.87 -0.88 5.37
N ARG A 449 6.59 0.41 5.55
CA ARG A 449 5.28 1.01 5.22
C ARG A 449 5.09 1.18 3.71
N ILE A 450 6.12 1.62 2.98
CA ILE A 450 6.09 1.67 1.51
C ILE A 450 5.96 0.27 0.92
N ASP A 451 6.69 -0.71 1.45
CA ASP A 451 6.62 -2.10 1.01
C ASP A 451 5.25 -2.73 1.28
N ALA A 452 4.61 -2.39 2.41
CA ALA A 452 3.22 -2.76 2.67
C ALA A 452 2.26 -2.15 1.62
N LEU A 453 2.38 -0.86 1.32
CA LEU A 453 1.60 -0.17 0.29
C LEU A 453 1.80 -0.81 -1.10
N LEU A 454 3.04 -1.12 -1.47
CA LEU A 454 3.37 -1.79 -2.73
C LEU A 454 2.92 -3.26 -2.78
N ARG A 455 2.43 -3.83 -1.69
CA ARG A 455 1.78 -5.15 -1.66
C ARG A 455 0.27 -5.08 -1.62
N GLU A 456 -0.33 -3.91 -1.37
CA GLU A 456 -1.78 -3.75 -1.36
C GLU A 456 -2.35 -4.12 -2.75
N PRO A 457 -3.40 -4.95 -2.81
CA PRO A 457 -4.00 -5.34 -4.08
C PRO A 457 -4.47 -4.10 -4.84
N MET A 458 -4.15 -4.03 -6.13
CA MET A 458 -4.65 -2.97 -6.99
C MET A 458 -6.10 -3.25 -7.36
N ALA A 459 -6.85 -2.20 -7.73
CA ALA A 459 -8.17 -2.36 -8.31
C ALA A 459 -8.10 -3.35 -9.48
N THR A 460 -9.07 -4.24 -9.57
CA THR A 460 -9.14 -5.39 -10.49
C THR A 460 -9.43 -4.91 -11.93
N GLY A 461 -8.59 -4.03 -12.48
CA GLY A 461 -8.66 -3.54 -13.86
C GLY A 461 -7.80 -4.36 -14.83
N GLY A 462 -7.30 -5.52 -14.40
CA GLY A 462 -6.33 -6.35 -15.11
C GLY A 462 -6.93 -7.46 -15.97
N GLY A 463 -8.22 -7.40 -16.31
CA GLY A 463 -8.74 -8.26 -17.36
C GLY A 463 -7.96 -8.01 -18.64
N SER A 464 -7.40 -9.06 -19.23
CA SER A 464 -6.90 -9.13 -20.61
C SER A 464 -8.04 -9.00 -21.64
N GLY A 465 -9.11 -8.29 -21.25
CA GLY A 465 -10.34 -8.17 -21.99
C GLY A 465 -10.08 -7.55 -23.35
N THR A 466 -10.61 -8.21 -24.37
CA THR A 466 -10.72 -7.70 -25.73
C THR A 466 -11.20 -6.25 -25.70
N PRO A 467 -10.63 -5.36 -26.53
CA PRO A 467 -11.16 -4.01 -26.67
C PRO A 467 -12.66 -4.12 -26.92
N THR A 468 -13.46 -3.55 -26.02
CA THR A 468 -14.90 -3.53 -26.19
C THR A 468 -15.20 -2.91 -27.54
N SER A 469 -16.05 -3.57 -28.33
CA SER A 469 -16.73 -2.97 -29.48
C SER A 469 -17.42 -1.66 -29.07
N GLU A 470 -17.92 -0.87 -30.02
CA GLU A 470 -18.71 0.31 -29.67
C GLU A 470 -19.78 -0.04 -28.62
N LEU A 471 -19.87 0.77 -27.55
CA LEU A 471 -20.87 0.57 -26.50
C LEU A 471 -22.25 0.92 -27.04
N VAL A 472 -23.20 0.00 -26.87
CA VAL A 472 -24.62 0.24 -27.18
C VAL A 472 -25.28 0.93 -25.98
N GLY A 473 -24.89 0.57 -24.76
CA GLY A 473 -25.32 1.22 -23.52
C GLY A 473 -26.36 0.45 -22.73
N ALA A 474 -26.54 -0.85 -22.99
CA ALA A 474 -27.37 -1.73 -22.16
C ALA A 474 -26.63 -2.06 -20.86
N ILE A 475 -27.32 -1.97 -19.72
CA ILE A 475 -26.75 -2.31 -18.41
C ILE A 475 -27.70 -3.24 -17.68
N ARG A 476 -27.17 -4.31 -17.09
CA ARG A 476 -27.94 -5.27 -16.29
C ARG A 476 -27.22 -5.62 -15.00
N LEU A 477 -27.92 -5.50 -13.88
CA LEU A 477 -27.50 -6.01 -12.57
C LEU A 477 -28.21 -7.32 -12.33
N GLU A 478 -27.47 -8.34 -11.91
CA GLU A 478 -28.00 -9.65 -11.55
C GLU A 478 -27.60 -9.98 -10.11
N GLN A 479 -28.60 -9.95 -9.21
CA GLN A 479 -28.47 -10.28 -7.78
C GLN A 479 -27.32 -9.54 -7.10
N VAL A 480 -27.15 -8.26 -7.41
CA VAL A 480 -26.00 -7.47 -6.94
C VAL A 480 -26.13 -7.09 -5.47
N SER A 481 -25.19 -7.55 -4.66
CA SER A 481 -25.03 -7.12 -3.27
C SER A 481 -23.70 -6.40 -3.09
N PHE A 482 -23.65 -5.38 -2.25
CA PHE A 482 -22.41 -4.65 -1.96
C PHE A 482 -22.32 -4.19 -0.51
N ARG A 483 -21.13 -4.37 0.07
CA ARG A 483 -20.76 -3.87 1.41
C ARG A 483 -19.48 -3.05 1.32
N TYR A 484 -19.46 -1.87 1.95
CA TYR A 484 -18.23 -1.08 2.06
C TYR A 484 -17.20 -1.73 2.97
N ARG A 485 -17.66 -2.41 4.03
CA ARG A 485 -16.84 -3.19 4.97
C ARG A 485 -17.39 -4.61 5.03
N GLY A 486 -16.54 -5.63 5.02
CA GLY A 486 -16.99 -7.03 5.00
C GLY A 486 -17.89 -7.42 6.18
N ASP A 487 -17.73 -6.76 7.32
CA ASP A 487 -18.53 -6.91 8.55
C ASP A 487 -19.64 -5.86 8.70
N GLY A 488 -19.78 -4.93 7.76
CA GLY A 488 -20.75 -3.83 7.81
C GLY A 488 -22.11 -4.17 7.18
N PRO A 489 -23.12 -3.29 7.36
CA PRO A 489 -24.41 -3.45 6.70
C PRO A 489 -24.28 -3.43 5.17
N ALA A 490 -25.18 -4.15 4.50
CA ALA A 490 -25.28 -4.14 3.04
C ALA A 490 -25.75 -2.75 2.59
N ALA A 491 -24.97 -2.12 1.72
CA ALA A 491 -25.37 -0.87 1.07
C ALA A 491 -26.30 -1.13 -0.11
N LEU A 492 -26.16 -2.30 -0.75
CA LEU A 492 -27.11 -2.88 -1.69
C LEU A 492 -27.26 -4.38 -1.39
N ASP A 493 -28.46 -4.91 -1.54
CA ASP A 493 -28.79 -6.29 -1.22
C ASP A 493 -29.62 -6.92 -2.34
N ARG A 494 -28.99 -7.85 -3.08
CA ARG A 494 -29.59 -8.63 -4.18
C ARG A 494 -30.42 -7.79 -5.15
N VAL A 495 -29.82 -6.71 -5.65
CA VAL A 495 -30.47 -5.79 -6.59
C VAL A 495 -30.42 -6.37 -8.01
N ASP A 496 -31.60 -6.54 -8.61
CA ASP A 496 -31.76 -6.77 -10.05
C ASP A 496 -32.27 -5.50 -10.71
N LEU A 497 -31.62 -5.09 -11.81
CA LEU A 497 -32.00 -3.89 -12.54
C LEU A 497 -31.55 -4.00 -13.98
N GLU A 498 -32.42 -3.60 -14.91
CA GLU A 498 -32.11 -3.59 -16.35
C GLU A 498 -32.38 -2.21 -16.95
N LEU A 499 -31.35 -1.61 -17.54
CA LEU A 499 -31.41 -0.35 -18.27
C LEU A 499 -31.25 -0.64 -19.76
N GLN A 500 -32.29 -0.30 -20.52
CA GLN A 500 -32.28 -0.43 -21.97
C GLN A 500 -31.48 0.72 -22.60
N PRO A 501 -30.79 0.49 -23.72
CA PRO A 501 -30.10 1.52 -24.48
C PRO A 501 -31.02 2.72 -24.79
N GLY A 502 -30.50 3.94 -24.63
CA GLY A 502 -31.23 5.15 -25.01
C GLY A 502 -32.35 5.57 -24.04
N THR A 503 -32.48 4.89 -22.90
CA THR A 503 -33.48 5.25 -21.88
C THR A 503 -32.90 6.14 -20.78
N MET A 504 -33.72 7.02 -20.23
CA MET A 504 -33.40 7.82 -19.04
C MET A 504 -34.10 7.23 -17.82
N LEU A 505 -33.32 6.73 -16.84
CA LEU A 505 -33.79 6.15 -15.58
C LEU A 505 -33.54 7.11 -14.41
N ALA A 506 -34.61 7.45 -13.68
CA ALA A 506 -34.49 8.16 -12.40
C ALA A 506 -34.27 7.17 -11.23
N VAL A 507 -33.38 7.52 -10.31
CA VAL A 507 -33.18 6.79 -9.05
C VAL A 507 -33.59 7.69 -7.88
N LEU A 508 -34.68 7.32 -7.22
CA LEU A 508 -35.28 8.01 -6.09
C LEU A 508 -35.10 7.21 -4.79
N GLY A 509 -35.16 7.88 -3.65
CA GLY A 509 -35.10 7.22 -2.33
C GLY A 509 -34.57 8.14 -1.23
N PRO A 510 -34.79 7.81 0.05
CA PRO A 510 -34.31 8.61 1.18
C PRO A 510 -32.77 8.67 1.24
N PRO A 511 -32.15 9.63 1.95
CA PRO A 511 -30.70 9.62 2.21
C PRO A 511 -30.27 8.28 2.84
N GLY A 512 -29.12 7.74 2.42
CA GLY A 512 -28.61 6.46 2.94
C GLY A 512 -29.17 5.19 2.29
N SER A 513 -30.17 5.29 1.39
CA SER A 513 -30.77 4.14 0.68
C SER A 513 -29.84 3.35 -0.25
N GLY A 514 -28.65 3.88 -0.57
CA GLY A 514 -27.68 3.21 -1.46
C GLY A 514 -27.56 3.79 -2.88
N LYS A 515 -28.24 4.89 -3.21
CA LYS A 515 -28.27 5.46 -4.57
C LYS A 515 -26.89 5.78 -5.15
N SER A 516 -26.04 6.49 -4.41
CA SER A 516 -24.68 6.79 -4.83
C SER A 516 -23.80 5.54 -4.90
N THR A 517 -24.09 4.51 -4.10
CA THR A 517 -23.43 3.20 -4.20
C THR A 517 -23.79 2.51 -5.52
N LEU A 518 -25.08 2.50 -5.89
CA LEU A 518 -25.55 2.00 -7.18
C LEU A 518 -24.88 2.75 -8.34
N ALA A 519 -24.85 4.09 -8.29
CA ALA A 519 -24.18 4.91 -9.30
C ALA A 519 -22.68 4.55 -9.45
N ARG A 520 -21.97 4.33 -8.34
CA ARG A 520 -20.54 3.97 -8.35
C ARG A 520 -20.28 2.54 -8.85
N LEU A 521 -21.18 1.59 -8.59
CA LEU A 521 -21.11 0.23 -9.17
C LEU A 521 -21.32 0.27 -10.68
N LEU A 522 -22.32 1.02 -11.15
CA LEU A 522 -22.59 1.19 -12.58
C LEU A 522 -21.47 1.95 -13.31
N ALA A 523 -20.82 2.89 -12.63
CA ALA A 523 -19.61 3.54 -13.13
C ALA A 523 -18.37 2.62 -13.13
N GLY A 524 -18.49 1.40 -12.61
CA GLY A 524 -17.37 0.46 -12.46
C GLY A 524 -16.30 0.96 -11.51
N VAL A 525 -16.62 1.87 -10.59
CA VAL A 525 -15.70 2.37 -9.54
C VAL A 525 -15.65 1.42 -8.36
N LEU A 526 -16.79 0.79 -8.05
CA LEU A 526 -16.93 -0.28 -7.08
C LEU A 526 -17.12 -1.61 -7.81
N GLU A 527 -16.70 -2.70 -7.16
CA GLU A 527 -16.97 -4.07 -7.61
C GLU A 527 -18.00 -4.69 -6.65
N PRO A 528 -19.01 -5.42 -7.16
CA PRO A 528 -20.03 -6.03 -6.31
C PRO A 528 -19.41 -7.10 -5.40
N SER A 529 -19.97 -7.27 -4.20
CA SER A 529 -19.56 -8.34 -3.27
C SER A 529 -20.15 -9.69 -3.68
N GLU A 530 -21.40 -9.68 -4.16
CA GLU A 530 -22.10 -10.83 -4.74
C GLU A 530 -22.85 -10.38 -6.00
N GLY A 531 -23.15 -11.32 -6.90
CA GLY A 531 -23.80 -11.03 -8.17
C GLY A 531 -22.84 -10.45 -9.22
N ARG A 532 -23.39 -9.90 -10.30
CA ARG A 532 -22.59 -9.33 -11.39
C ARG A 532 -23.27 -8.14 -12.07
N VAL A 533 -22.44 -7.25 -12.60
CA VAL A 533 -22.86 -6.09 -13.41
C VAL A 533 -22.44 -6.36 -14.85
N LEU A 534 -23.42 -6.45 -15.75
CA LEU A 534 -23.24 -6.68 -17.16
C LEU A 534 -23.44 -5.36 -17.92
N VAL A 535 -22.55 -5.07 -18.88
CA VAL A 535 -22.68 -3.97 -19.83
C VAL A 535 -22.62 -4.53 -21.24
N ASP A 536 -23.67 -4.32 -22.03
CA ASP A 536 -23.83 -4.90 -23.37
C ASP A 536 -23.61 -6.44 -23.37
N GLY A 537 -24.03 -7.11 -22.29
CA GLY A 537 -23.86 -8.56 -22.09
C GLY A 537 -22.49 -8.99 -21.53
N PHE A 538 -21.52 -8.08 -21.40
CA PHE A 538 -20.20 -8.37 -20.86
C PHE A 538 -20.10 -8.04 -19.37
N ASP A 539 -19.55 -8.96 -18.60
CA ASP A 539 -19.28 -8.74 -17.18
C ASP A 539 -18.24 -7.64 -16.97
N LEU A 540 -18.62 -6.60 -16.25
CA LEU A 540 -17.81 -5.44 -15.96
C LEU A 540 -16.54 -5.79 -15.18
N ALA A 541 -16.56 -6.85 -14.36
CA ALA A 541 -15.37 -7.34 -13.66
C ALA A 541 -14.30 -7.92 -14.61
N LYS A 542 -14.70 -8.33 -15.82
CA LYS A 542 -13.80 -8.89 -16.85
C LYS A 542 -13.30 -7.84 -17.84
N LEU A 543 -13.95 -6.68 -17.90
CA LEU A 543 -13.53 -5.56 -18.72
C LEU A 543 -12.31 -4.87 -18.10
N ALA A 544 -11.37 -4.41 -18.92
CA ALA A 544 -10.29 -3.55 -18.43
C ALA A 544 -10.91 -2.23 -17.91
N GLY A 545 -11.02 -2.04 -16.60
CA GLY A 545 -11.80 -0.93 -16.01
C GLY A 545 -11.46 0.47 -16.55
N GLY A 546 -10.23 0.69 -17.02
CA GLY A 546 -9.83 1.94 -17.69
C GLY A 546 -10.45 2.16 -19.07
N SER A 547 -10.73 1.11 -19.85
CA SER A 547 -11.35 1.23 -21.18
C SER A 547 -12.85 1.54 -21.07
N PHE A 548 -13.54 0.90 -20.12
CA PHE A 548 -14.95 1.19 -19.83
C PHE A 548 -15.14 2.63 -19.32
N ARG A 549 -14.37 3.03 -18.29
CA ARG A 549 -14.47 4.38 -17.69
C ARG A 549 -14.12 5.52 -18.66
N ARG A 550 -13.40 5.26 -19.75
CA ARG A 550 -13.14 6.25 -20.81
C ARG A 550 -14.35 6.52 -21.70
N ARG A 551 -15.32 5.61 -21.75
CA ARG A 551 -16.47 5.63 -22.67
C ARG A 551 -17.80 6.04 -22.01
N ILE A 552 -17.80 6.21 -20.69
CA ILE A 552 -18.93 6.71 -19.92
C ILE A 552 -18.67 8.13 -19.42
N GLY A 553 -19.73 8.89 -19.18
CA GLY A 553 -19.69 10.16 -18.48
C GLY A 553 -20.22 9.99 -17.06
N VAL A 554 -19.52 10.53 -16.07
CA VAL A 554 -19.95 10.46 -14.67
C VAL A 554 -19.83 11.85 -14.06
N VAL A 555 -20.91 12.31 -13.42
CA VAL A 555 -20.88 13.47 -12.52
C VAL A 555 -21.20 12.97 -11.12
N PRO A 556 -20.20 12.92 -10.21
CA PRO A 556 -20.41 12.48 -8.83
C PRO A 556 -21.13 13.55 -8.01
N GLN A 557 -21.70 13.13 -6.87
CA GLN A 557 -22.36 14.01 -5.90
C GLN A 557 -21.43 15.13 -5.40
N GLU A 558 -20.18 14.80 -5.06
CA GLU A 558 -19.17 15.78 -4.68
C GLU A 558 -18.41 16.29 -5.91
N LEU A 559 -18.67 17.52 -6.29
CA LEU A 559 -18.06 18.16 -7.46
C LEU A 559 -16.63 18.59 -7.14
N GLN A 560 -15.67 18.02 -7.87
CA GLN A 560 -14.24 18.36 -7.73
C GLN A 560 -13.68 18.89 -9.05
N LEU A 561 -13.09 20.09 -8.98
CA LEU A 561 -12.33 20.71 -10.05
C LEU A 561 -10.84 20.71 -9.69
N PHE A 562 -10.01 20.55 -10.71
CA PHE A 562 -8.56 20.60 -10.57
C PHE A 562 -8.08 22.04 -10.76
N GLU A 563 -6.95 22.37 -10.17
CA GLU A 563 -6.25 23.62 -10.47
C GLU A 563 -5.90 23.66 -11.97
N GLY A 564 -6.14 24.81 -12.61
CA GLY A 564 -6.01 24.98 -14.06
C GLY A 564 -7.09 25.90 -14.61
N THR A 565 -7.23 25.99 -15.93
CA THR A 565 -8.27 26.82 -16.57
C THR A 565 -9.62 26.12 -16.63
N ILE A 566 -10.68 26.86 -16.92
CA ILE A 566 -12.00 26.28 -17.22
C ILE A 566 -11.91 25.34 -18.43
N ALA A 567 -11.21 25.75 -19.49
CA ALA A 567 -11.01 24.90 -20.66
C ALA A 567 -10.31 23.58 -20.32
N GLU A 568 -9.21 23.63 -19.57
CA GLU A 568 -8.47 22.45 -19.13
C GLU A 568 -9.36 21.52 -18.31
N ASN A 569 -10.12 22.07 -17.36
CA ASN A 569 -11.05 21.31 -16.54
C ASN A 569 -12.15 20.62 -17.35
N ILE A 570 -12.68 21.24 -18.41
CA ILE A 570 -13.68 20.61 -19.29
C ILE A 570 -13.02 19.57 -20.19
N ALA A 571 -11.83 19.86 -20.71
CA ALA A 571 -11.09 18.99 -21.62
C ALA A 571 -10.51 17.74 -20.96
N LEU A 572 -10.50 17.64 -19.62
CA LEU A 572 -9.95 16.50 -18.89
C LEU A 572 -10.47 15.16 -19.42
N GLY A 573 -9.57 14.46 -20.09
CA GLY A 573 -9.82 13.15 -20.66
C GLY A 573 -10.26 13.14 -22.13
N ALA A 574 -10.55 14.27 -22.76
CA ALA A 574 -10.66 14.33 -24.22
C ALA A 574 -9.26 14.18 -24.84
N GLU A 575 -9.09 13.28 -25.81
CA GLU A 575 -7.77 12.96 -26.38
C GLU A 575 -7.19 14.11 -27.22
N ASP A 576 -8.07 14.92 -27.84
CA ASP A 576 -7.67 15.94 -28.81
C ASP A 576 -7.51 17.34 -28.21
N GLY A 577 -7.97 17.57 -26.96
CA GLY A 577 -7.93 18.89 -26.30
C GLY A 577 -8.61 20.04 -27.07
N ASN A 578 -9.37 19.76 -28.13
CA ASN A 578 -9.86 20.78 -29.06
C ASN A 578 -10.84 21.74 -28.38
N LEU A 579 -10.51 23.03 -28.41
CA LEU A 579 -11.32 24.11 -27.84
C LEU A 579 -12.73 24.15 -28.43
N ALA A 580 -12.92 23.84 -29.72
CA ALA A 580 -14.24 23.81 -30.34
C ALA A 580 -15.17 22.78 -29.66
N ARG A 581 -14.61 21.64 -29.26
CA ARG A 581 -15.33 20.58 -28.54
C ARG A 581 -15.66 20.99 -27.11
N VAL A 582 -14.73 21.68 -26.44
CA VAL A 582 -14.95 22.29 -25.11
C VAL A 582 -16.09 23.31 -25.16
N VAL A 583 -16.07 24.20 -26.16
CA VAL A 583 -17.11 25.21 -26.38
C VAL A 583 -18.46 24.56 -26.69
N ALA A 584 -18.49 23.52 -27.53
CA ALA A 584 -19.72 22.78 -27.84
C ALA A 584 -20.30 22.10 -26.59
N ALA A 585 -19.47 21.46 -25.77
CA ALA A 585 -19.89 20.85 -24.51
C ALA A 585 -20.42 21.90 -23.51
N ALA A 586 -19.74 23.05 -23.40
CA ALA A 586 -20.18 24.15 -22.56
C ALA A 586 -21.50 24.77 -23.03
N ARG A 587 -21.72 24.91 -24.35
CA ARG A 587 -23.02 25.36 -24.90
C ARG A 587 -24.12 24.35 -24.61
N PHE A 588 -23.84 23.06 -24.78
CA PHE A 588 -24.81 21.98 -24.54
C PHE A 588 -25.39 22.02 -23.11
N VAL A 589 -24.54 22.30 -22.12
CA VAL A 589 -24.95 22.38 -20.71
C VAL A 589 -25.39 23.79 -20.26
N GLY A 590 -25.31 24.80 -21.12
CA GLY A 590 -25.65 26.19 -20.77
C GLY A 590 -24.57 26.97 -20.00
N LEU A 591 -23.32 26.49 -20.02
CA LEU A 591 -22.17 27.14 -19.36
C LEU A 591 -21.58 28.29 -20.19
N HIS A 592 -21.70 28.26 -21.52
CA HIS A 592 -20.99 29.17 -22.42
C HIS A 592 -21.20 30.64 -22.10
N ASP A 593 -22.44 31.08 -21.92
CA ASP A 593 -22.76 32.49 -21.68
C ASP A 593 -22.25 32.97 -20.32
N LEU A 594 -22.14 32.07 -19.34
CA LEU A 594 -21.55 32.39 -18.04
C LEU A 594 -20.04 32.56 -18.14
N VAL A 595 -19.38 31.70 -18.93
CA VAL A 595 -17.94 31.78 -19.17
C VAL A 595 -17.58 33.03 -19.96
N GLN A 596 -18.38 33.42 -20.95
CA GLN A 596 -18.16 34.65 -21.74
C GLN A 596 -18.25 35.94 -20.92
N ARG A 597 -18.87 35.91 -19.74
CA ARG A 597 -18.93 37.05 -18.82
C ARG A 597 -17.70 37.15 -17.90
N LEU A 598 -16.85 36.13 -17.86
CA LEU A 598 -15.62 36.15 -17.09
C LEU A 598 -14.54 36.95 -17.86
N PRO A 599 -13.67 37.72 -17.18
CA PRO A 599 -12.66 38.55 -17.83
C PRO A 599 -11.73 37.77 -18.78
N GLU A 600 -11.39 36.53 -18.41
CA GLU A 600 -10.48 35.66 -19.17
C GLU A 600 -11.24 34.54 -19.91
N GLY A 601 -12.57 34.59 -19.95
CA GLY A 601 -13.38 33.58 -20.63
C GLY A 601 -13.03 32.15 -20.18
N TYR A 602 -12.75 31.28 -21.16
CA TYR A 602 -12.35 29.89 -20.92
C TYR A 602 -10.97 29.71 -20.30
N ASP A 603 -10.10 30.72 -20.40
CA ASP A 603 -8.75 30.72 -19.82
C ASP A 603 -8.73 31.15 -18.35
N THR A 604 -9.89 31.55 -17.80
CA THR A 604 -10.03 31.88 -16.38
C THR A 604 -9.45 30.76 -15.51
N ARG A 605 -8.45 31.11 -14.70
CA ARG A 605 -7.79 30.18 -13.78
C ARG A 605 -8.65 29.88 -12.56
N LEU A 606 -8.76 28.59 -12.25
CA LEU A 606 -9.45 28.07 -11.08
C LEU A 606 -8.42 27.66 -10.02
N GLY A 607 -8.62 28.12 -8.79
CA GLY A 607 -7.83 27.67 -7.64
C GLY A 607 -8.24 26.27 -7.14
N GLU A 608 -7.66 25.83 -6.02
CA GLU A 608 -7.97 24.53 -5.43
C GLU A 608 -9.49 24.31 -5.28
N ARG A 609 -9.97 23.11 -5.66
CA ARG A 609 -11.39 22.73 -5.64
C ARG A 609 -12.30 23.72 -6.38
N GLY A 610 -11.79 24.41 -7.40
CA GLY A 610 -12.54 25.37 -8.19
C GLY A 610 -12.86 26.66 -7.45
N ALA A 611 -11.99 27.11 -6.55
CA ALA A 611 -12.12 28.44 -5.95
C ALA A 611 -12.29 29.51 -7.04
N GLY A 612 -13.27 30.41 -6.86
CA GLY A 612 -13.65 31.43 -7.86
C GLY A 612 -14.95 31.17 -8.61
N LEU A 613 -15.54 29.96 -8.53
CA LEU A 613 -16.83 29.63 -9.13
C LEU A 613 -17.93 29.39 -8.08
N SER A 614 -19.17 29.76 -8.41
CA SER A 614 -20.35 29.40 -7.65
C SER A 614 -20.64 27.88 -7.73
N ALA A 615 -21.41 27.33 -6.79
CA ALA A 615 -21.75 25.91 -6.79
C ALA A 615 -22.40 25.45 -8.11
N GLY A 616 -23.35 26.22 -8.64
CA GLY A 616 -23.99 25.96 -9.94
C GLY A 616 -23.01 26.02 -11.12
N GLN A 617 -22.07 26.97 -11.12
CA GLN A 617 -21.03 27.04 -12.15
C GLN A 617 -20.09 25.83 -12.10
N LYS A 618 -19.64 25.41 -10.91
CA LYS A 618 -18.82 24.20 -10.76
C LYS A 618 -19.53 22.96 -11.30
N GLN A 619 -20.83 22.86 -11.05
CA GLN A 619 -21.66 21.77 -11.53
C GLN A 619 -21.76 21.74 -13.04
N LEU A 620 -21.99 22.90 -13.68
CA LEU A 620 -21.99 23.02 -15.12
C LEU A 620 -20.63 22.67 -15.75
N VAL A 621 -19.52 23.02 -15.11
CA VAL A 621 -18.16 22.61 -15.55
C VAL A 621 -18.01 21.08 -15.48
N CYS A 622 -18.43 20.45 -14.38
CA CYS A 622 -18.42 18.99 -14.25
C CYS A 622 -19.33 18.28 -15.25
N LEU A 623 -20.52 18.84 -15.52
CA LEU A 623 -21.43 18.34 -16.55
C LEU A 623 -20.82 18.46 -17.94
N ALA A 624 -20.22 19.62 -18.28
CA ALA A 624 -19.49 19.82 -19.53
C ALA A 624 -18.36 18.78 -19.69
N ARG A 625 -17.58 18.54 -18.63
CA ARG A 625 -16.54 17.49 -18.58
C ARG A 625 -17.10 16.09 -18.83
N ALA A 626 -18.26 15.76 -18.27
CA ALA A 626 -18.88 14.45 -18.48
C ALA A 626 -19.37 14.26 -19.92
N VAL A 627 -19.89 15.31 -20.57
CA VAL A 627 -20.44 15.22 -21.94
C VAL A 627 -19.41 15.48 -23.04
N VAL A 628 -18.25 16.09 -22.74
CA VAL A 628 -17.25 16.45 -23.76
C VAL A 628 -16.83 15.23 -24.59
N ARG A 629 -16.72 14.05 -23.98
CA ARG A 629 -16.34 12.80 -24.64
C ARG A 629 -17.45 12.18 -25.49
N ASN A 630 -18.65 12.74 -25.47
CA ASN A 630 -19.82 12.18 -26.10
C ASN A 630 -20.11 10.72 -25.68
N PRO A 631 -20.28 10.44 -24.36
CA PRO A 631 -20.44 9.08 -23.87
C PRO A 631 -21.81 8.48 -24.23
N ARG A 632 -21.86 7.15 -24.34
CA ARG A 632 -23.10 6.37 -24.56
C ARG A 632 -23.86 6.10 -23.27
N ILE A 633 -23.18 6.12 -22.14
CA ILE A 633 -23.75 5.98 -20.79
C ILE A 633 -23.38 7.24 -20.01
N LEU A 634 -24.37 7.89 -19.42
CA LEU A 634 -24.18 9.07 -18.56
C LEU A 634 -24.78 8.79 -17.18
N ILE A 635 -23.97 8.93 -16.14
CA ILE A 635 -24.37 8.73 -14.74
C ILE A 635 -24.28 10.08 -14.02
N LEU A 636 -25.42 10.56 -13.52
CA LEU A 636 -25.57 11.86 -12.88
C LEU A 636 -26.01 11.64 -11.43
N ASP A 637 -25.10 11.81 -10.48
CA ASP A 637 -25.38 11.64 -9.04
C ASP A 637 -25.64 13.00 -8.38
N GLU A 638 -26.92 13.37 -8.21
CA GLU A 638 -27.39 14.69 -7.72
C GLU A 638 -26.82 15.90 -8.48
N ALA A 639 -26.39 15.66 -9.71
CA ALA A 639 -25.67 16.60 -10.57
C ALA A 639 -26.52 17.74 -11.16
N THR A 640 -27.76 17.93 -10.70
CA THR A 640 -28.65 19.05 -11.04
C THR A 640 -29.06 19.88 -9.83
N SER A 641 -28.64 19.49 -8.62
CA SER A 641 -29.15 20.04 -7.34
C SER A 641 -28.76 21.50 -7.05
N ALA A 642 -27.64 22.02 -7.55
CA ALA A 642 -27.27 23.43 -7.37
C ALA A 642 -27.71 24.34 -8.53
N LEU A 643 -28.46 23.81 -9.51
CA LEU A 643 -29.02 24.61 -10.61
C LEU A 643 -30.38 25.19 -10.22
N ASP A 644 -30.65 26.38 -10.75
CA ASP A 644 -31.99 26.94 -10.73
C ASP A 644 -32.96 26.05 -11.55
N PRO A 645 -34.26 26.03 -11.23
CA PRO A 645 -35.22 25.14 -11.89
C PRO A 645 -35.30 25.32 -13.41
N THR A 646 -35.05 26.53 -13.92
CA THR A 646 -35.16 26.82 -15.36
C THR A 646 -33.96 26.26 -16.14
N THR A 647 -32.76 26.42 -15.60
CA THR A 647 -31.53 25.83 -16.16
C THR A 647 -31.55 24.31 -16.05
N GLU A 648 -32.01 23.75 -14.93
CA GLU A 648 -32.18 22.30 -14.75
C GLU A 648 -33.14 21.71 -15.79
N ALA A 649 -34.33 22.31 -15.97
CA ALA A 649 -35.31 21.83 -16.94
C ALA A 649 -34.76 21.88 -18.38
N ARG A 650 -34.06 22.95 -18.75
CA ARG A 650 -33.43 23.08 -20.08
C ARG A 650 -32.34 22.02 -20.29
N LEU A 651 -31.48 21.79 -19.30
CA LEU A 651 -30.43 20.78 -19.36
C LEU A 651 -31.02 19.37 -19.52
N LEU A 652 -32.01 19.01 -18.70
CA LEU A 652 -32.66 17.71 -18.77
C LEU A 652 -33.39 17.51 -20.10
N ALA A 653 -34.06 18.55 -20.62
CA ALA A 653 -34.68 18.52 -21.94
C ALA A 653 -33.64 18.37 -23.08
N ASN A 654 -32.47 19.00 -22.96
CA ASN A 654 -31.35 18.82 -23.89
C ASN A 654 -30.80 17.39 -23.84
N LEU A 655 -30.58 16.86 -22.63
CA LEU A 655 -30.15 15.48 -22.42
C LEU A 655 -31.15 14.47 -22.97
N ARG A 656 -32.45 14.71 -22.79
CA ARG A 656 -33.52 13.87 -23.34
C ARG A 656 -33.57 13.93 -24.87
N ARG A 657 -33.49 15.11 -25.47
CA ARG A 657 -33.42 15.27 -26.95
C ARG A 657 -32.18 14.63 -27.55
N ALA A 658 -31.06 14.72 -26.85
CA ALA A 658 -29.82 14.04 -27.20
C ALA A 658 -29.87 12.53 -26.85
N GLY A 659 -30.88 12.07 -26.12
CA GLY A 659 -31.00 10.74 -25.52
C GLY A 659 -31.31 9.62 -26.51
N SER A 660 -31.66 9.92 -27.77
CA SER A 660 -32.01 8.91 -28.79
C SER A 660 -30.89 7.89 -29.11
N GLY A 661 -29.71 8.02 -28.50
CA GLY A 661 -28.67 7.00 -28.49
C GLY A 661 -27.80 6.98 -27.24
N ARG A 662 -28.31 7.42 -26.08
CA ARG A 662 -27.56 7.46 -24.81
C ARG A 662 -28.41 6.97 -23.64
N THR A 663 -27.87 6.04 -22.86
CA THR A 663 -28.46 5.59 -21.60
C THR A 663 -28.09 6.55 -20.48
N ILE A 664 -29.08 7.06 -19.76
CA ILE A 664 -28.86 8.08 -18.72
C ILE A 664 -29.40 7.57 -17.38
N LEU A 665 -28.55 7.54 -16.36
CA LEU A 665 -28.94 7.31 -14.97
C LEU A 665 -28.94 8.65 -14.24
N LEU A 666 -30.10 9.08 -13.74
CA LEU A 666 -30.26 10.31 -12.97
C LEU A 666 -30.62 9.97 -11.52
N VAL A 667 -29.67 10.10 -10.61
CA VAL A 667 -29.94 10.08 -9.17
C VAL A 667 -30.39 11.48 -8.76
N THR A 668 -31.60 11.61 -8.24
CA THR A 668 -32.15 12.91 -7.84
C THR A 668 -33.08 12.76 -6.64
N HIS A 669 -33.18 13.82 -5.83
CA HIS A 669 -34.21 13.97 -4.81
C HIS A 669 -35.33 14.92 -5.28
N ARG A 670 -35.21 15.50 -6.49
CA ARG A 670 -36.16 16.47 -7.04
C ARG A 670 -37.24 15.75 -7.87
N PRO A 671 -38.52 15.79 -7.45
CA PRO A 671 -39.61 15.19 -8.20
C PRO A 671 -39.72 15.69 -9.64
N SER A 672 -39.52 17.00 -9.86
CA SER A 672 -39.58 17.63 -11.18
C SER A 672 -38.57 17.04 -12.17
N ALA A 673 -37.36 16.75 -11.70
CA ALA A 673 -36.31 16.14 -12.52
C ALA A 673 -36.63 14.67 -12.84
N ALA A 674 -37.16 13.92 -11.85
CA ALA A 674 -37.54 12.53 -12.05
C ALA A 674 -38.70 12.36 -13.05
N LEU A 675 -39.67 13.28 -13.05
CA LEU A 675 -40.81 13.28 -13.98
C LEU A 675 -40.41 13.44 -15.45
N LEU A 676 -39.20 13.95 -15.73
CA LEU A 676 -38.66 14.09 -17.09
C LEU A 676 -37.95 12.82 -17.59
N CYS A 677 -37.82 11.79 -16.76
CA CYS A 677 -37.23 10.50 -17.12
C CYS A 677 -38.27 9.56 -17.76
N ASP A 678 -37.84 8.48 -18.39
CA ASP A 678 -38.74 7.49 -19.01
C ASP A 678 -39.25 6.47 -17.99
N ARG A 679 -38.41 6.17 -17.00
CA ARG A 679 -38.65 5.18 -15.94
C ARG A 679 -38.05 5.69 -14.63
N ALA A 680 -38.57 5.25 -13.50
CA ALA A 680 -38.02 5.56 -12.19
C ALA A 680 -38.00 4.33 -11.28
N ILE A 681 -36.94 4.21 -10.49
CA ILE A 681 -36.85 3.25 -9.39
C ILE A 681 -36.85 3.96 -8.05
N LEU A 682 -37.46 3.31 -7.05
CA LEU A 682 -37.42 3.71 -5.65
C LEU A 682 -36.52 2.75 -4.88
N LEU A 683 -35.38 3.25 -4.41
CA LEU A 683 -34.41 2.49 -3.63
C LEU A 683 -34.57 2.82 -2.15
N ASP A 684 -34.66 1.80 -1.30
CA ASP A 684 -34.61 1.96 0.16
C ASP A 684 -33.97 0.74 0.82
N GLY A 685 -33.21 0.96 1.89
CA GLY A 685 -32.49 -0.11 2.59
C GLY A 685 -31.58 -0.97 1.69
N GLY A 686 -31.10 -0.43 0.58
CA GLY A 686 -30.29 -1.17 -0.41
C GLY A 686 -31.08 -2.08 -1.35
N ARG A 687 -32.42 -2.01 -1.37
CA ARG A 687 -33.30 -2.81 -2.23
C ARG A 687 -34.20 -1.91 -3.10
N ILE A 688 -34.56 -2.41 -4.29
CA ILE A 688 -35.53 -1.72 -5.16
C ILE A 688 -36.94 -2.08 -4.68
N LEU A 689 -37.68 -1.07 -4.22
CA LEU A 689 -39.07 -1.23 -3.74
C LEU A 689 -40.11 -0.97 -4.83
N PHE A 690 -39.75 -0.15 -5.82
CA PHE A 690 -40.61 0.16 -6.95
C PHE A 690 -39.78 0.38 -8.20
N ASP A 691 -40.34 -0.02 -9.33
CA ASP A 691 -39.76 0.14 -10.64
C ASP A 691 -40.88 0.33 -11.67
N GLY A 692 -40.96 1.52 -12.27
CA GLY A 692 -42.05 1.83 -13.20
C GLY A 692 -42.14 3.30 -13.58
N ALA A 693 -43.37 3.79 -13.73
CA ALA A 693 -43.64 5.15 -14.18
C ALA A 693 -43.14 6.21 -13.17
N PRO A 694 -42.46 7.29 -13.61
CA PRO A 694 -41.93 8.31 -12.72
C PRO A 694 -42.97 8.99 -11.82
N ALA A 695 -44.16 9.27 -12.33
CA ALA A 695 -45.22 9.90 -11.56
C ALA A 695 -45.68 9.04 -10.38
N GLU A 696 -45.69 7.72 -10.54
CA GLU A 696 -46.04 6.79 -9.47
C GLU A 696 -44.90 6.67 -8.45
N ALA A 697 -43.65 6.57 -8.90
CA ALA A 697 -42.49 6.55 -8.02
C ALA A 697 -42.43 7.80 -7.13
N VAL A 698 -42.68 8.98 -7.72
CA VAL A 698 -42.77 10.25 -6.99
C VAL A 698 -43.90 10.24 -5.98
N ARG A 699 -45.11 9.80 -6.36
CA ARG A 699 -46.25 9.70 -5.43
C ARG A 699 -45.95 8.77 -4.25
N ARG A 700 -45.32 7.62 -4.48
CA ARG A 700 -44.93 6.67 -3.42
C ARG A 700 -43.88 7.26 -2.48
N LEU A 701 -42.93 8.04 -3.02
CA LEU A 701 -41.94 8.75 -2.22
C LEU A 701 -42.56 9.83 -1.33
N THR A 702 -43.51 10.63 -1.84
CA THR A 702 -44.18 11.68 -1.04
C THR A 702 -45.21 11.16 -0.06
N ALA A 703 -45.88 10.04 -0.37
CA ALA A 703 -46.90 9.47 0.50
C ALA A 703 -46.34 8.82 1.78
N GLY A 704 -45.01 8.64 1.90
CA GLY A 704 -44.39 7.91 3.01
C GLY A 704 -44.82 6.44 3.09
N ALA A 705 -45.61 5.96 2.13
CA ALA A 705 -46.11 4.60 2.02
C ALA A 705 -45.00 3.70 1.46
N MET A 706 -43.92 3.57 2.22
CA MET A 706 -43.02 2.45 2.07
C MET A 706 -43.76 1.26 2.68
N PRO A 707 -44.00 0.16 1.93
CA PRO A 707 -44.46 -1.06 2.57
C PRO A 707 -43.42 -1.41 3.65
N ALA A 708 -43.87 -1.45 4.91
CA ALA A 708 -43.04 -1.92 6.00
C ALA A 708 -42.43 -3.24 5.56
N ALA A 709 -41.10 -3.33 5.55
CA ALA A 709 -40.40 -4.57 5.35
C ALA A 709 -41.09 -5.61 6.23
N ALA A 710 -41.55 -6.71 5.62
CA ALA A 710 -42.11 -7.84 6.33
C ALA A 710 -41.01 -8.41 7.22
N ASP A 711 -40.85 -7.83 8.40
CA ASP A 711 -40.17 -8.43 9.52
C ASP A 711 -40.95 -9.70 9.82
N GLY A 712 -40.35 -10.84 9.51
CA GLY A 712 -40.73 -12.14 10.05
C GLY A 712 -40.53 -12.14 11.57
N LYS A 713 -41.33 -11.36 12.30
CA LYS A 713 -41.58 -11.59 13.72
C LYS A 713 -42.49 -12.80 13.78
N ASN A 714 -41.82 -13.93 14.05
CA ASN A 714 -42.42 -15.15 14.53
C ASN A 714 -43.33 -14.83 15.72
N GLU A 715 -44.63 -14.69 15.46
CA GLU A 715 -45.68 -14.71 16.47
C GLU A 715 -45.64 -16.08 17.16
N ARG A 716 -44.85 -16.21 18.22
CA ARG A 716 -45.17 -17.18 19.26
C ARG A 716 -46.33 -16.61 20.08
N ARG A 717 -47.54 -16.94 19.63
CA ARG A 717 -48.75 -16.94 20.47
C ARG A 717 -48.45 -17.70 21.76
N GLY A 718 -48.73 -17.06 22.89
CA GLY A 718 -48.85 -17.75 24.17
C GLY A 718 -50.06 -18.68 24.19
N GLY A 719 -49.96 -19.74 25.00
CA GLY A 719 -51.05 -20.66 25.26
C GLY A 719 -50.64 -21.85 26.12
N ARG A 720 -50.67 -21.63 27.45
CA ARG A 720 -50.55 -22.58 28.58
C ARG A 720 -49.18 -23.18 28.88
#